data_AF-A0A7V4GEB7-F1
#
_entry.id   AF-A0A7V4GEB7-F1
#
_cell.length_a   1.000
_cell.length_b   1.000
_cell.length_c   1.000
_cell.angle_alpha   90.00
_cell.angle_beta   90.00
_cell.angle_gamma   90.00
#
_symmetry.space_group_name_H-M   'P 1'
#
loop_
_entity.id
_entity.type
_entity.pdbx_description
1 polymer ?
#
loop_
_entity_poly.entity_id
_entity_poly.type
_entity_poly.pdbx_seq_one_letter_code
_entity_poly.pdbx_strand_id
1 'polypeptide(L)'
;MSQAVGARIVRSDAVAKVTGAAKFLDDLALPGMLHAAVLRCPFPHAGILGLDPGPAFAVPGVVAVATHRDIPGRNVVHIVLDDQPLLAEEVARYAGEPVALVAAETREAARAGVAAILVRWEERAALLDLRASRNSAIRIFGEDNVFAHHGIRRGDVEAGLAEADVVVEGEYRTGYQEHAYLETQGMLAVPEPDGSMTVYGSMQCPFYVQDALSTLLALPKSRVRVVQTTTGGAFGGKEDVPSLVAGQAAILARKTGRPVKLVYGRDEDVAVTSKRHPTWIRCRTGARKDGTLVAADVEMLYDAGAYATLSPVVLWRGVVHAVGPYRCPNVRVEGRAVATHRLPCGAFRGFGSPQSLFAAESQIDRLAAALRLDPAEIRRRNLLRPGDVTITGQVLRDSVGAQEVLDRALAAAEWGAEPSLPPDPDGERTTLPGTQRGSAAGSRRAGRGLAVVYYGSGLGAGGKRLDRGDAFVQIHEDASVSVAVGTTEMGQGMLTVLAQIAAEDLGVLPRDVRLLPTDTSRVPDSGPTVASRATTVSGNAIRHACRPLRETLRRVAAEKLGARPEDVQLAGGFAAAAERTVTIGEVVAECAARRLPLAHVGHHVGPDNTWDPATGQGDAYEVYAYAAVVADVEVDTATGQIDVRRIVAAHDVGRAISPSGVEAQIEGGTLQGVGYAVCEEILAPHGVVMNPNFGTYIIPTALDAPRIVPLVVEAEYPGGPFGAKGFAEQPLMGVAPAVINAVAQAIGVRPTELPATPERVLALLRQQAAAMNDGAAAPVGPAAPAGVSPPPPALETTALPAGAPDTSGSIGPSVRSDEPVELVLTVNGVERKIRASPGETLLFALRERLRLTGTKEGCGKGECGACTVLMDGRAVHACLVLAGAAAGSEITTIEGLARDGTLHPIQQAFVDHGAIQCGFCTPGLVLSAKALLDENPDPDEASIRRAIAGNLCRCTGYVRIVEAIRAAARARKG
;
A
#
# COMPACT_ATOMS: atom_id res chain seq x y z
N MET A 1 29.13 3.09 -25.12
CA MET A 1 29.02 3.45 -23.69
C MET A 1 27.68 2.93 -23.19
N SER A 2 27.61 2.34 -21.99
CA SER A 2 26.36 1.77 -21.45
C SER A 2 25.45 2.89 -20.89
N GLN A 3 24.15 2.80 -21.16
CA GLN A 3 23.13 3.68 -20.58
C GLN A 3 22.75 3.21 -19.18
N ALA A 4 22.53 4.16 -18.27
CA ALA A 4 22.00 3.92 -16.94
C ALA A 4 20.48 3.73 -16.98
N VAL A 5 19.75 4.56 -17.73
CA VAL A 5 18.29 4.46 -17.89
C VAL A 5 17.92 3.26 -18.76
N GLY A 6 16.93 2.47 -18.31
CA GLY A 6 16.50 1.24 -19.00
C GLY A 6 17.36 0.01 -18.68
N ALA A 7 18.46 0.17 -17.92
CA ALA A 7 19.26 -0.95 -17.47
C ALA A 7 18.58 -1.72 -16.32
N ARG A 8 18.73 -3.04 -16.33
CA ARG A 8 18.36 -3.91 -15.19
C ARG A 8 19.48 -3.88 -14.16
N ILE A 9 19.30 -3.10 -13.09
CA ILE A 9 20.29 -2.97 -12.02
C ILE A 9 19.76 -3.54 -10.70
N VAL A 10 20.68 -4.11 -9.91
CA VAL A 10 20.40 -4.54 -8.55
C VAL A 10 20.13 -3.32 -7.68
N ARG A 11 19.12 -3.42 -6.80
CA ARG A 11 18.80 -2.33 -5.89
C ARG A 11 19.93 -2.13 -4.86
N SER A 12 20.27 -0.87 -4.58
CA SER A 12 21.30 -0.51 -3.61
C SER A 12 20.98 -0.93 -2.18
N ASP A 13 19.71 -1.15 -1.86
CA ASP A 13 19.22 -1.58 -0.54
C ASP A 13 18.96 -3.10 -0.43
N ALA A 14 19.19 -3.87 -1.51
CA ALA A 14 18.86 -5.30 -1.55
C ALA A 14 19.66 -6.11 -0.53
N VAL A 15 20.97 -5.92 -0.47
CA VAL A 15 21.89 -6.65 0.42
C VAL A 15 21.50 -6.44 1.89
N ALA A 16 21.22 -5.20 2.29
CA ALA A 16 20.82 -4.87 3.65
C ALA A 16 19.50 -5.56 4.05
N LYS A 17 18.57 -5.74 3.10
CA LYS A 17 17.27 -6.40 3.35
C LYS A 17 17.38 -7.92 3.46
N VAL A 18 18.19 -8.59 2.63
CA VAL A 18 18.37 -10.06 2.71
C VAL A 18 19.26 -10.52 3.86
N THR A 19 20.05 -9.62 4.44
CA THR A 19 20.91 -9.91 5.61
C THR A 19 20.28 -9.50 6.94
N GLY A 20 19.14 -8.80 6.91
CA GLY A 20 18.54 -8.20 8.11
C GLY A 20 19.25 -6.95 8.64
N ALA A 21 20.28 -6.45 7.93
CA ALA A 21 21.02 -5.24 8.30
C ALA A 21 20.20 -3.95 8.12
N ALA A 22 19.18 -3.96 7.25
CA ALA A 22 18.23 -2.85 7.11
C ALA A 22 17.48 -2.62 8.42
N LYS A 23 17.58 -1.40 8.96
CA LYS A 23 16.96 -0.98 10.22
C LYS A 23 15.66 -0.24 9.92
N PHE A 24 14.55 -0.89 10.28
CA PHE A 24 13.23 -0.30 10.30
C PHE A 24 13.04 0.52 11.58
N LEU A 25 11.95 1.26 11.68
CA LEU A 25 11.74 2.15 12.82
C LEU A 25 11.87 1.41 14.16
N ASP A 26 11.22 0.25 14.26
CA ASP A 26 11.17 -0.46 15.54
C ASP A 26 12.55 -0.97 15.99
N ASP A 27 13.49 -1.12 15.05
CA ASP A 27 14.86 -1.55 15.32
C ASP A 27 15.70 -0.41 15.93
N LEU A 28 15.20 0.83 15.97
CA LEU A 28 15.87 1.96 16.59
C LEU A 28 15.71 1.95 18.11
N ALA A 29 16.80 2.24 18.81
CA ALA A 29 16.84 2.41 20.26
C ALA A 29 17.75 3.57 20.62
N LEU A 30 17.29 4.44 21.53
CA LEU A 30 18.05 5.56 22.05
C LEU A 30 18.20 5.46 23.58
N PRO A 31 19.29 5.99 24.17
CA PRO A 31 19.43 6.06 25.62
C PRO A 31 18.24 6.78 26.28
N GLY A 32 17.72 6.21 27.36
CA GLY A 32 16.61 6.80 28.12
C GLY A 32 15.27 6.87 27.37
N MET A 33 15.15 6.23 26.20
CA MET A 33 13.91 6.16 25.41
C MET A 33 12.76 5.53 26.21
N LEU A 34 11.58 6.10 26.07
CA LEU A 34 10.31 5.58 26.59
C LEU A 34 9.49 4.95 25.47
N HIS A 35 8.53 4.12 25.85
CA HIS A 35 7.55 3.51 24.98
C HIS A 35 6.17 4.11 25.26
N ALA A 36 5.40 4.35 24.20
CA ALA A 36 4.06 4.91 24.29
C ALA A 36 2.96 3.88 24.01
N ALA A 37 1.79 4.12 24.59
CA ALA A 37 0.53 3.44 24.27
C ALA A 37 -0.63 4.45 24.29
N VAL A 38 -1.72 4.12 23.58
CA VAL A 38 -2.86 5.01 23.35
C VAL A 38 -4.13 4.44 23.98
N LEU A 39 -4.82 5.24 24.80
CA LEU A 39 -6.18 4.96 25.26
C LEU A 39 -7.17 5.39 24.17
N ARG A 40 -8.10 4.51 23.81
CA ARG A 40 -9.01 4.70 22.68
C ARG A 40 -10.47 4.51 23.05
N CYS A 41 -11.36 5.19 22.34
CA CYS A 41 -12.80 4.99 22.45
C CYS A 41 -13.22 3.60 21.96
N PRO A 42 -14.00 2.81 22.73
CA PRO A 42 -14.50 1.52 22.26
C PRO A 42 -15.80 1.64 21.45
N PHE A 43 -16.44 2.82 21.41
CA PHE A 43 -17.75 3.03 20.81
C PHE A 43 -17.67 3.80 19.48
N PRO A 44 -18.58 3.55 18.52
CA PRO A 44 -18.68 4.32 17.28
C PRO A 44 -19.04 5.79 17.51
N HIS A 45 -19.76 6.10 18.59
CA HIS A 45 -20.08 7.48 18.97
C HIS A 45 -20.30 7.55 20.48
N ALA A 46 -19.48 8.32 21.19
CA ALA A 46 -19.63 8.47 22.64
C ALA A 46 -19.21 9.84 23.16
N GLY A 47 -19.92 10.32 24.17
CA GLY A 47 -19.48 11.41 25.03
C GLY A 47 -18.46 10.94 26.06
N ILE A 48 -17.45 11.78 26.33
CA ILE A 48 -16.42 11.56 27.35
C ILE A 48 -16.82 12.39 28.58
N LEU A 49 -17.50 11.76 29.54
CA LEU A 49 -18.03 12.44 30.72
C LEU A 49 -16.96 12.72 31.79
N GLY A 50 -15.81 12.04 31.72
CA GLY A 50 -14.70 12.21 32.65
C GLY A 50 -13.62 11.14 32.45
N LEU A 51 -12.37 11.52 32.76
CA LEU A 51 -11.19 10.66 32.66
C LEU A 51 -10.33 10.85 33.90
N ASP A 52 -9.99 9.76 34.59
CA ASP A 52 -9.08 9.72 35.73
C ASP A 52 -7.82 8.90 35.40
N PRO A 53 -6.65 9.56 35.24
CA PRO A 53 -5.40 8.88 34.97
C PRO A 53 -4.69 8.37 36.23
N GLY A 54 -5.20 8.65 37.43
CA GLY A 54 -4.57 8.34 38.71
C GLY A 54 -4.07 6.90 38.84
N PRO A 55 -4.89 5.87 38.54
CA PRO A 55 -4.46 4.49 38.68
C PRO A 55 -3.34 4.07 37.72
N ALA A 56 -3.16 4.76 36.58
CA ALA A 56 -2.07 4.46 35.65
C ALA A 56 -0.69 4.71 36.26
N PHE A 57 -0.56 5.70 37.16
CA PHE A 57 0.70 6.01 37.84
C PHE A 57 1.09 4.96 38.90
N ALA A 58 0.17 4.08 39.29
CA ALA A 58 0.47 2.95 40.18
C ALA A 58 1.13 1.78 39.44
N VAL A 59 1.10 1.76 38.10
CA VAL A 59 1.74 0.72 37.28
C VAL A 59 3.26 0.96 37.23
N PRO A 60 4.09 0.00 37.67
CA PRO A 60 5.55 0.15 37.64
C PRO A 60 6.06 0.47 36.23
N GLY A 61 6.96 1.45 36.14
CA GLY A 61 7.56 1.90 34.88
C GLY A 61 6.76 2.94 34.11
N VAL A 62 5.51 3.26 34.49
CA VAL A 62 4.77 4.40 33.91
C VAL A 62 5.41 5.71 34.35
N VAL A 63 5.70 6.58 33.38
CA VAL A 63 6.40 7.86 33.59
C VAL A 63 5.46 9.05 33.42
N ALA A 64 4.57 9.01 32.43
CA ALA A 64 3.64 10.11 32.16
C ALA A 64 2.34 9.64 31.51
N VAL A 65 1.27 10.38 31.77
CA VAL A 65 0.00 10.31 31.04
C VAL A 65 -0.28 11.67 30.42
N ALA A 66 -0.73 11.73 29.17
CA ALA A 66 -1.12 12.96 28.48
C ALA A 66 -2.56 12.88 27.95
N THR A 67 -3.26 14.01 28.00
CA THR A 67 -4.62 14.22 27.47
C THR A 67 -4.63 15.41 26.50
N HIS A 68 -5.79 15.75 25.92
CA HIS A 68 -5.91 16.95 25.06
C HIS A 68 -5.38 18.24 25.73
N ARG A 69 -5.41 18.33 27.06
CA ARG A 69 -4.91 19.50 27.84
C ARG A 69 -3.40 19.67 27.81
N ASP A 70 -2.67 18.61 27.46
CA ASP A 70 -1.22 18.63 27.35
C ASP A 70 -0.75 19.07 25.97
N ILE A 71 -1.67 19.34 25.04
CA ILE A 71 -1.37 19.82 23.70
C ILE A 71 -1.11 21.34 23.77
N PRO A 72 0.10 21.80 23.48
CA PRO A 72 0.49 23.20 23.64
C PRO A 72 0.03 24.10 22.49
N GLY A 73 -0.19 23.54 21.30
CA GLY A 73 -0.74 24.22 20.14
C GLY A 73 -2.23 23.96 19.95
N ARG A 74 -2.66 23.80 18.69
CA ARG A 74 -4.07 23.46 18.38
C ARG A 74 -4.23 21.95 18.42
N ASN A 75 -5.27 21.44 19.09
CA ASN A 75 -5.62 20.02 19.09
C ASN A 75 -6.25 19.59 17.75
N VAL A 76 -5.44 19.61 16.68
CA VAL A 76 -5.83 19.24 15.32
C VAL A 76 -4.65 18.56 14.63
N VAL A 77 -4.93 17.44 13.93
CA VAL A 77 -3.98 16.81 13.00
C VAL A 77 -4.17 17.44 11.63
N HIS A 78 -3.31 18.40 11.28
CA HIS A 78 -3.41 19.12 10.01
C HIS A 78 -3.07 18.20 8.82
N ILE A 79 -4.04 17.98 7.92
CA ILE A 79 -3.88 17.22 6.67
C ILE A 79 -4.49 18.00 5.48
N VAL A 80 -5.81 17.89 5.25
CA VAL A 80 -6.54 18.66 4.23
C VAL A 80 -7.51 19.62 4.89
N LEU A 81 -8.33 19.11 5.81
CA LEU A 81 -9.20 19.91 6.67
C LEU A 81 -8.67 19.87 8.10
N ASP A 82 -8.92 20.94 8.85
CA ASP A 82 -8.61 21.06 10.27
C ASP A 82 -9.76 20.52 11.14
N ASP A 83 -10.20 19.28 10.87
CA ASP A 83 -11.40 18.69 11.49
C ASP A 83 -11.11 17.57 12.49
N GLN A 84 -9.98 16.88 12.37
CA GLN A 84 -9.60 15.75 13.22
C GLN A 84 -8.77 16.18 14.44
N PRO A 85 -9.20 15.92 15.69
CA PRO A 85 -8.38 16.15 16.87
C PRO A 85 -7.25 15.12 17.00
N LEU A 86 -6.15 15.49 17.69
CA LEU A 86 -5.12 14.52 18.06
C LEU A 86 -5.64 13.57 19.14
N LEU A 87 -6.33 14.14 20.14
CA LEU A 87 -6.97 13.44 21.25
C LEU A 87 -8.38 14.00 21.44
N ALA A 88 -9.39 13.13 21.47
CA ALA A 88 -10.78 13.53 21.69
C ALA A 88 -10.93 14.20 23.06
N GLU A 89 -11.70 15.31 23.08
CA GLU A 89 -11.92 16.11 24.28
C GLU A 89 -13.25 15.75 24.95
N GLU A 90 -14.38 16.07 24.30
CA GLU A 90 -15.73 15.85 24.84
C GLU A 90 -16.48 14.72 24.16
N VAL A 91 -16.17 14.44 22.88
CA VAL A 91 -16.89 13.47 22.04
C VAL A 91 -15.89 12.71 21.19
N ALA A 92 -16.01 11.39 21.21
CA ALA A 92 -15.38 10.49 20.25
C ALA A 92 -16.41 10.09 19.18
N ARG A 93 -16.00 10.16 17.91
CA ARG A 93 -16.82 10.00 16.70
C ARG A 93 -16.62 8.67 15.98
N TYR A 94 -15.69 7.83 16.43
CA TYR A 94 -15.52 6.46 15.94
C TYR A 94 -14.86 5.56 16.98
N ALA A 95 -15.06 4.24 16.83
CA ALA A 95 -14.39 3.24 17.64
C ALA A 95 -12.91 3.16 17.25
N GLY A 96 -12.02 3.39 18.22
CA GLY A 96 -10.58 3.51 18.02
C GLY A 96 -10.05 4.94 18.18
N GLU A 97 -10.92 5.94 18.35
CA GLU A 97 -10.48 7.33 18.47
C GLU A 97 -9.59 7.55 19.70
N PRO A 98 -8.39 8.14 19.55
CA PRO A 98 -7.49 8.43 20.66
C PRO A 98 -8.08 9.41 21.69
N VAL A 99 -7.91 9.12 22.98
CA VAL A 99 -8.41 9.96 24.09
C VAL A 99 -7.30 10.39 25.05
N ALA A 100 -6.38 9.48 25.36
CA ALA A 100 -5.22 9.77 26.21
C ALA A 100 -4.01 8.93 25.78
N LEU A 101 -2.84 9.31 26.27
CA LEU A 101 -1.55 8.70 25.93
C LEU A 101 -0.80 8.34 27.22
N VAL A 102 -0.06 7.24 27.20
CA VAL A 102 0.82 6.84 28.30
C VAL A 102 2.24 6.67 27.78
N ALA A 103 3.23 7.20 28.48
CA ALA A 103 4.65 6.90 28.29
C ALA A 103 5.19 6.10 29.47
N ALA A 104 5.92 5.02 29.19
CA ALA A 104 6.51 4.14 30.19
C ALA A 104 7.88 3.62 29.75
N GLU A 105 8.63 3.01 30.66
CA GLU A 105 9.97 2.47 30.41
C GLU A 105 9.96 1.25 29.48
N THR A 106 8.84 0.52 29.41
CA THR A 106 8.66 -0.64 28.51
C THR A 106 7.30 -0.57 27.79
N ARG A 107 7.16 -1.34 26.70
CA ARG A 107 5.88 -1.42 25.96
C ARG A 107 4.78 -2.01 26.83
N GLU A 108 5.12 -3.01 27.64
CA GLU A 108 4.22 -3.71 28.52
C GLU A 108 3.68 -2.77 29.60
N ALA A 109 4.56 -1.97 30.21
CA ALA A 109 4.17 -0.96 31.20
C ALA A 109 3.29 0.13 30.59
N ALA A 110 3.57 0.58 29.36
CA ALA A 110 2.75 1.58 28.69
C ALA A 110 1.32 1.06 28.43
N ARG A 111 1.19 -0.18 27.94
CA ARG A 111 -0.12 -0.84 27.70
C ARG A 111 -0.87 -1.08 29.01
N ALA A 112 -0.20 -1.55 30.06
CA ALA A 112 -0.80 -1.72 31.38
C ALA A 112 -1.26 -0.38 31.98
N GLY A 113 -0.47 0.69 31.79
CA GLY A 113 -0.86 2.04 32.18
C GLY A 113 -2.12 2.53 31.49
N VAL A 114 -2.26 2.31 30.16
CA VAL A 114 -3.49 2.64 29.43
C VAL A 114 -4.69 1.87 30.00
N ALA A 115 -4.54 0.57 30.24
CA ALA A 115 -5.61 -0.28 30.78
C ALA A 115 -6.06 0.12 32.19
N ALA A 116 -5.22 0.82 32.95
CA ALA A 116 -5.54 1.31 34.29
C ALA A 116 -6.28 2.66 34.30
N ILE A 117 -6.30 3.42 33.19
CA ILE A 117 -7.03 4.70 33.13
C ILE A 117 -8.53 4.45 33.21
N LEU A 118 -9.21 5.18 34.09
CA LEU A 118 -10.67 5.10 34.23
C LEU A 118 -11.33 6.17 33.36
N VAL A 119 -12.27 5.76 32.49
CA VAL A 119 -13.05 6.67 31.65
C VAL A 119 -14.54 6.41 31.84
N ARG A 120 -15.31 7.49 32.02
CA ARG A 120 -16.77 7.43 32.06
C ARG A 120 -17.32 7.85 30.70
N TRP A 121 -17.97 6.90 30.03
CA TRP A 121 -18.55 7.08 28.70
C TRP A 121 -20.06 7.32 28.75
N GLU A 122 -20.55 8.05 27.77
CA GLU A 122 -21.97 8.12 27.39
C GLU A 122 -22.09 7.61 25.95
N GLU A 123 -22.59 6.40 25.74
CA GLU A 123 -22.83 5.91 24.37
C GLU A 123 -23.95 6.71 23.70
N ARG A 124 -23.75 7.07 22.43
CA ARG A 124 -24.68 7.90 21.65
C ARG A 124 -25.08 7.16 20.37
N ALA A 125 -26.22 7.56 19.80
CA ALA A 125 -26.67 7.01 18.53
C ALA A 125 -25.63 7.27 17.42
N ALA A 126 -25.20 6.21 16.75
CA ALA A 126 -24.22 6.25 15.68
C ALA A 126 -24.88 6.25 14.29
N LEU A 127 -24.36 7.08 13.40
CA LEU A 127 -24.80 7.18 12.00
C LEU A 127 -23.88 6.35 11.11
N LEU A 128 -24.28 5.10 10.84
CA LEU A 128 -23.44 4.12 10.14
C LEU A 128 -23.87 3.81 8.70
N ASP A 129 -25.08 4.21 8.31
CA ASP A 129 -25.58 4.06 6.95
C ASP A 129 -25.18 5.29 6.11
N LEU A 130 -24.31 5.03 5.14
CA LEU A 130 -23.81 5.99 4.17
C LEU A 130 -24.91 6.76 3.44
N ARG A 131 -25.98 6.07 3.02
CA ARG A 131 -27.06 6.68 2.22
C ARG A 131 -28.00 7.50 3.08
N ALA A 132 -28.24 7.06 4.31
CA ALA A 132 -29.07 7.78 5.26
C ALA A 132 -28.37 9.03 5.84
N SER A 133 -27.03 9.04 5.88
CA SER A 133 -26.27 10.06 6.61
C SER A 133 -26.59 11.50 6.23
N ARG A 134 -26.75 11.76 4.93
CA ARG A 134 -26.98 13.12 4.40
C ARG A 134 -28.26 13.78 4.93
N ASN A 135 -29.29 12.97 5.11
CA ASN A 135 -30.62 13.43 5.52
C ASN A 135 -30.88 13.21 7.03
N SER A 136 -29.85 12.81 7.79
CA SER A 136 -29.97 12.55 9.23
C SER A 136 -30.10 13.84 10.04
N ALA A 137 -30.80 13.78 11.17
CA ALA A 137 -30.77 14.87 12.16
C ALA A 137 -29.44 14.94 12.93
N ILE A 138 -28.70 13.82 12.98
CA ILE A 138 -27.37 13.77 13.61
C ILE A 138 -26.35 14.42 12.66
N ARG A 139 -25.68 15.47 13.13
CA ARG A 139 -24.67 16.21 12.34
C ARG A 139 -23.26 15.90 12.84
N ILE A 140 -22.45 15.35 11.94
CA ILE A 140 -21.02 15.07 12.12
C ILE A 140 -20.20 16.22 11.53
N PHE A 141 -20.61 16.70 10.35
CA PHE A 141 -19.92 17.77 9.61
C PHE A 141 -20.92 18.62 8.82
N GLY A 142 -20.72 19.94 8.84
CA GLY A 142 -21.54 20.87 8.07
C GLY A 142 -23.04 20.73 8.33
N GLU A 143 -23.84 21.11 7.34
CA GLU A 143 -25.31 21.05 7.42
C GLU A 143 -25.89 19.74 6.89
N ASP A 144 -25.13 18.99 6.08
CA ASP A 144 -25.61 17.83 5.33
C ASP A 144 -24.69 16.59 5.44
N ASN A 145 -23.73 16.58 6.37
CA ASN A 145 -22.77 15.49 6.55
C ASN A 145 -21.93 15.20 5.28
N VAL A 146 -21.64 16.21 4.45
CA VAL A 146 -20.78 16.06 3.26
C VAL A 146 -19.49 16.86 3.43
N PHE A 147 -18.35 16.18 3.42
CA PHE A 147 -17.03 16.84 3.46
C PHE A 147 -16.67 17.48 2.13
N ALA A 148 -17.07 16.86 1.02
CA ALA A 148 -16.77 17.33 -0.33
C ALA A 148 -17.80 16.84 -1.35
N HIS A 149 -18.05 17.67 -2.36
CA HIS A 149 -18.85 17.35 -3.54
C HIS A 149 -18.06 17.73 -4.80
N HIS A 150 -18.02 16.80 -5.75
CA HIS A 150 -17.39 17.02 -7.06
C HIS A 150 -18.31 16.47 -8.15
N GLY A 151 -18.46 17.21 -9.24
CA GLY A 151 -19.28 16.81 -10.37
C GLY A 151 -18.60 17.05 -11.71
N ILE A 152 -19.03 16.31 -12.71
CA ILE A 152 -18.67 16.51 -14.13
C ILE A 152 -19.96 16.69 -14.92
N ARG A 153 -19.97 17.66 -15.84
CA ARG A 153 -21.03 17.93 -16.81
C ARG A 153 -20.40 18.14 -18.19
N ARG A 154 -20.74 17.26 -19.12
CA ARG A 154 -20.33 17.35 -20.52
C ARG A 154 -21.51 16.96 -21.40
N GLY A 155 -21.86 17.78 -22.40
CA GLY A 155 -23.00 17.50 -23.28
C GLY A 155 -24.35 17.45 -22.55
N ASP A 156 -25.32 16.74 -23.13
CA ASP A 156 -26.66 16.51 -22.55
C ASP A 156 -26.89 15.01 -22.36
N VAL A 157 -26.81 14.57 -21.10
CA VAL A 157 -26.92 13.15 -20.74
C VAL A 157 -28.30 12.56 -20.99
N GLU A 158 -29.38 13.33 -20.81
CA GLU A 158 -30.74 12.81 -21.02
C GLU A 158 -31.03 12.68 -22.52
N ALA A 159 -30.60 13.65 -23.33
CA ALA A 159 -30.67 13.53 -24.79
C ALA A 159 -29.84 12.34 -25.30
N GLY A 160 -28.60 12.18 -24.82
CA GLY A 160 -27.74 11.07 -25.22
C GLY A 160 -28.29 9.69 -24.79
N LEU A 161 -28.96 9.59 -23.64
CA LEU A 161 -29.64 8.36 -23.21
C LEU A 161 -30.89 8.07 -24.06
N ALA A 162 -31.63 9.10 -24.49
CA ALA A 162 -32.78 8.95 -25.37
C ALA A 162 -32.39 8.51 -26.79
N GLU A 163 -31.21 8.89 -27.26
CA GLU A 163 -30.64 8.48 -28.55
C GLU A 163 -29.96 7.10 -28.53
N ALA A 164 -29.75 6.51 -27.35
CA ALA A 164 -29.11 5.21 -27.21
C ALA A 164 -30.03 4.09 -27.72
N ASP A 165 -29.47 3.15 -28.48
CA ASP A 165 -30.21 1.94 -28.87
C ASP A 165 -30.36 0.96 -27.69
N VAL A 166 -29.39 0.96 -26.77
CA VAL A 166 -29.38 0.16 -25.55
C VAL A 166 -28.91 1.02 -24.38
N VAL A 167 -29.64 0.95 -23.27
CA VAL A 167 -29.25 1.53 -21.98
C VAL A 167 -29.18 0.41 -20.95
N VAL A 168 -28.09 0.37 -20.18
CA VAL A 168 -27.94 -0.54 -19.04
C VAL A 168 -27.85 0.27 -17.74
N GLU A 169 -28.46 -0.25 -16.68
CA GLU A 169 -28.48 0.38 -15.36
C GLU A 169 -27.96 -0.57 -14.29
N GLY A 170 -27.09 -0.10 -13.40
CA GLY A 170 -26.50 -0.95 -12.35
C GLY A 170 -26.15 -0.17 -11.09
N GLU A 171 -26.26 -0.86 -9.96
CA GLU A 171 -25.82 -0.38 -8.65
C GLU A 171 -24.67 -1.28 -8.19
N TYR A 172 -23.59 -0.66 -7.70
CA TYR A 172 -22.35 -1.32 -7.30
C TYR A 172 -21.94 -0.89 -5.90
N ARG A 173 -21.30 -1.81 -5.17
CA ARG A 173 -20.81 -1.57 -3.82
C ARG A 173 -19.39 -2.08 -3.66
N THR A 174 -18.59 -1.37 -2.88
CA THR A 174 -17.26 -1.83 -2.47
C THR A 174 -17.11 -1.66 -0.97
N GLY A 175 -16.49 -2.65 -0.32
CA GLY A 175 -16.12 -2.58 1.08
C GLY A 175 -14.81 -1.83 1.33
N TYR A 176 -14.40 -1.82 2.60
CA TYR A 176 -13.05 -1.44 3.00
C TYR A 176 -12.00 -2.36 2.38
N GLN A 177 -10.81 -1.81 2.16
CA GLN A 177 -9.59 -2.59 1.96
C GLN A 177 -8.53 -2.08 2.93
N GLU A 178 -7.89 -2.99 3.66
CA GLU A 178 -6.77 -2.72 4.57
C GLU A 178 -5.43 -2.77 3.81
N HIS A 179 -4.55 -1.81 4.08
CA HIS A 179 -3.28 -1.68 3.38
C HIS A 179 -2.39 -2.90 3.58
N ALA A 180 -2.42 -3.47 4.79
CA ALA A 180 -1.65 -4.65 5.16
C ALA A 180 -0.16 -4.52 4.86
N TYR A 181 0.41 -3.32 5.04
CA TYR A 181 1.86 -3.16 5.15
C TYR A 181 2.36 -4.00 6.33
N LEU A 182 3.50 -4.69 6.17
CA LEU A 182 3.95 -5.64 7.19
C LEU A 182 4.64 -4.97 8.37
N GLU A 183 5.35 -3.87 8.13
CA GLU A 183 5.77 -2.96 9.21
C GLU A 183 4.58 -2.07 9.55
N THR A 184 4.04 -2.19 10.76
CA THR A 184 2.96 -1.34 11.27
C THR A 184 3.37 0.13 11.38
N GLN A 185 2.42 1.00 11.72
CA GLN A 185 2.68 2.39 12.02
C GLN A 185 3.62 2.54 13.22
N GLY A 186 4.51 3.51 13.13
CA GLY A 186 5.25 3.96 14.29
C GLY A 186 6.00 5.25 14.07
N MET A 187 6.36 5.88 15.19
CA MET A 187 7.17 7.09 15.28
C MET A 187 8.10 7.07 16.49
N LEU A 188 9.26 7.69 16.36
CA LEU A 188 10.20 7.99 17.44
C LEU A 188 10.42 9.49 17.49
N ALA A 189 9.87 10.15 18.51
CA ALA A 189 10.04 11.58 18.74
C ALA A 189 11.19 11.83 19.74
N VAL A 190 12.05 12.79 19.41
CA VAL A 190 13.26 13.15 20.17
C VAL A 190 13.20 14.65 20.48
N PRO A 191 12.99 15.03 21.74
CA PRO A 191 13.05 16.43 22.14
C PRO A 191 14.51 16.86 22.22
N GLU A 192 14.86 17.94 21.53
CA GLU A 192 16.23 18.45 21.48
C GLU A 192 16.49 19.44 22.64
N PRO A 193 17.74 19.61 23.10
CA PRO A 193 18.07 20.49 24.23
C PRO A 193 17.68 21.96 24.04
N ASP A 194 17.63 22.43 22.79
CA ASP A 194 17.23 23.80 22.47
C ASP A 194 15.70 23.99 22.54
N GLY A 195 14.92 22.91 22.63
CA GLY A 195 13.46 22.87 22.58
C GLY A 195 12.87 22.57 21.20
N SER A 196 13.70 22.17 20.23
CA SER A 196 13.24 21.69 18.92
C SER A 196 12.81 20.22 18.99
N MET A 197 12.17 19.72 17.94
CA MET A 197 11.69 18.35 17.89
C MET A 197 12.21 17.64 16.63
N THR A 198 12.89 16.52 16.82
CA THR A 198 13.25 15.60 15.74
C THR A 198 12.35 14.38 15.80
N VAL A 199 11.74 13.98 14.68
CA VAL A 199 10.91 12.77 14.58
C VAL A 199 11.43 11.83 13.50
N TYR A 200 11.65 10.57 13.86
CA TYR A 200 11.98 9.48 12.95
C TYR A 200 10.75 8.60 12.76
N GLY A 201 10.47 8.15 11.54
CA GLY A 201 9.26 7.36 11.32
C GLY A 201 9.14 6.65 9.99
N SER A 202 8.25 5.68 9.99
CA SER A 202 7.79 4.97 8.81
C SER A 202 6.66 5.76 8.15
N MET A 203 6.93 6.42 7.02
CA MET A 203 6.02 7.40 6.43
C MET A 203 6.24 7.61 4.93
N GLN A 204 5.22 8.11 4.24
CA GLN A 204 5.28 8.55 2.84
C GLN A 204 5.52 10.07 2.71
N CYS A 205 5.15 10.83 3.74
CA CYS A 205 4.99 12.29 3.67
C CYS A 205 5.62 13.01 4.88
N PRO A 206 6.95 13.15 4.94
CA PRO A 206 7.62 13.84 6.05
C PRO A 206 7.15 15.28 6.28
N PHE A 207 6.77 15.99 5.21
CA PHE A 207 6.31 17.38 5.30
C PHE A 207 4.89 17.51 5.89
N TYR A 208 3.99 16.55 5.66
CA TYR A 208 2.70 16.52 6.36
C TYR A 208 2.88 16.31 7.87
N VAL A 209 3.81 15.42 8.23
CA VAL A 209 4.17 15.20 9.63
C VAL A 209 4.79 16.46 10.23
N GLN A 210 5.67 17.15 9.51
CA GLN A 210 6.27 18.41 9.94
C GLN A 210 5.20 19.48 10.22
N ASP A 211 4.19 19.58 9.36
CA ASP A 211 3.11 20.55 9.46
C ASP A 211 2.18 20.24 10.64
N ALA A 212 1.79 18.97 10.79
CA ALA A 212 1.00 18.54 11.95
C ALA A 212 1.75 18.79 13.26
N LEU A 213 3.04 18.46 13.33
CA LEU A 213 3.86 18.71 14.53
C LEU A 213 4.05 20.20 14.81
N SER A 214 4.24 21.02 13.78
CA SER A 214 4.29 22.48 13.92
C SER A 214 3.02 23.02 14.58
N THR A 215 1.84 22.56 14.12
CA THR A 215 0.54 22.95 14.65
C THR A 215 0.31 22.44 16.08
N LEU A 216 0.63 21.18 16.37
CA LEU A 216 0.40 20.55 17.67
C LEU A 216 1.37 21.07 18.74
N LEU A 217 2.63 21.30 18.40
CA LEU A 217 3.67 21.73 19.34
C LEU A 217 3.76 23.25 19.48
N ALA A 218 3.04 24.02 18.65
CA ALA A 218 3.21 25.47 18.51
C ALA A 218 4.67 25.88 18.26
N LEU A 219 5.37 25.08 17.43
CA LEU A 219 6.74 25.35 17.00
C LEU A 219 6.73 25.80 15.54
N PRO A 220 7.60 26.73 15.13
CA PRO A 220 7.79 27.01 13.71
C PRO A 220 8.41 25.78 13.01
N LYS A 221 8.11 25.57 11.72
CA LYS A 221 8.64 24.43 10.93
C LYS A 221 10.16 24.29 10.99
N SER A 222 10.90 25.40 11.11
CA SER A 222 12.37 25.40 11.24
C SER A 222 12.90 24.76 12.52
N ARG A 223 12.02 24.49 13.49
CA ARG A 223 12.32 23.80 14.75
C ARG A 223 11.69 22.41 14.83
N VAL A 224 11.20 21.90 13.71
CA VAL A 224 10.66 20.55 13.57
C VAL A 224 11.39 19.87 12.42
N ARG A 225 12.11 18.79 12.73
CA ARG A 225 12.82 17.98 11.74
C ARG A 225 12.18 16.61 11.65
N VAL A 226 11.87 16.15 10.44
CA VAL A 226 11.27 14.84 10.21
C VAL A 226 12.16 14.03 9.28
N VAL A 227 12.50 12.81 9.71
CA VAL A 227 13.41 11.92 9.01
C VAL A 227 12.70 10.60 8.72
N GLN A 228 12.65 10.20 7.45
CA GLN A 228 12.08 8.91 7.08
C GLN A 228 13.04 7.78 7.47
N THR A 229 12.53 6.73 8.11
CA THR A 229 13.27 5.47 8.29
C THR A 229 13.03 4.54 7.11
N THR A 230 13.81 3.45 7.03
CA THR A 230 13.43 2.35 6.14
C THR A 230 11.98 1.94 6.44
N THR A 231 11.16 1.83 5.39
CA THR A 231 9.70 1.66 5.49
C THR A 231 9.26 0.33 4.87
N GLY A 232 8.61 -0.53 5.66
CA GLY A 232 8.16 -1.88 5.32
C GLY A 232 6.81 -1.94 4.60
N GLY A 233 6.66 -1.11 3.55
CA GLY A 233 5.41 -0.94 2.81
C GLY A 233 4.50 0.13 3.41
N ALA A 234 3.60 0.68 2.58
CA ALA A 234 2.69 1.76 2.96
C ALA A 234 1.38 1.78 2.14
N PHE A 235 1.49 1.83 0.81
CA PHE A 235 0.35 1.73 -0.12
C PHE A 235 -0.74 2.81 0.04
N GLY A 236 -0.39 3.99 0.55
CA GLY A 236 -1.31 5.06 0.90
C GLY A 236 -1.52 5.19 2.42
N GLY A 237 -1.52 4.08 3.16
CA GLY A 237 -1.83 4.09 4.60
C GLY A 237 -0.75 4.74 5.48
N LYS A 238 0.40 5.12 4.90
CA LYS A 238 1.41 5.94 5.59
C LYS A 238 1.50 7.35 4.99
N GLU A 239 0.42 7.85 4.40
CA GLU A 239 0.29 9.23 3.92
C GLU A 239 -0.24 10.16 5.01
N ASP A 240 -1.43 9.88 5.53
CA ASP A 240 -2.17 10.67 6.53
C ASP A 240 -1.91 10.22 7.98
N VAL A 241 -1.97 8.91 8.23
CA VAL A 241 -1.87 8.31 9.57
C VAL A 241 -0.56 8.69 10.32
N PRO A 242 0.61 8.80 9.67
CA PRO A 242 1.86 9.21 10.33
C PRO A 242 1.76 10.51 11.13
N SER A 243 0.99 11.49 10.67
CA SER A 243 0.84 12.77 11.38
C SER A 243 0.18 12.59 12.76
N LEU A 244 -0.80 11.70 12.86
CA LEU A 244 -1.46 11.34 14.11
C LEU A 244 -0.46 10.64 15.06
N VAL A 245 0.23 9.61 14.58
CA VAL A 245 1.17 8.81 15.39
C VAL A 245 2.37 9.67 15.85
N ALA A 246 2.84 10.57 15.00
CA ALA A 246 3.94 11.47 15.31
C ALA A 246 3.55 12.49 16.37
N GLY A 247 2.35 13.07 16.25
CA GLY A 247 1.78 13.95 17.27
C GLY A 247 1.71 13.28 18.63
N GLN A 248 1.21 12.04 18.68
CA GLN A 248 1.10 11.26 19.92
C GLN A 248 2.47 11.04 20.59
N ALA A 249 3.47 10.59 19.82
CA ALA A 249 4.82 10.41 20.34
C ALA A 249 5.45 11.76 20.78
N ALA A 250 5.25 12.82 20.01
CA ALA A 250 5.87 14.13 20.25
C ALA A 250 5.29 14.85 21.48
N ILE A 251 3.99 14.73 21.74
CA ILE A 251 3.36 15.29 22.96
C ILE A 251 3.96 14.64 24.21
N LEU A 252 4.09 13.31 24.23
CA LEU A 252 4.73 12.61 25.33
C LEU A 252 6.21 12.98 25.45
N ALA A 253 6.95 13.00 24.33
CA ALA A 253 8.37 13.33 24.31
C ALA A 253 8.64 14.73 24.88
N ARG A 254 7.84 15.72 24.47
CA ARG A 254 7.90 17.07 25.04
C ARG A 254 7.58 17.08 26.53
N LYS A 255 6.53 16.36 26.95
CA LYS A 255 6.09 16.31 28.36
C LYS A 255 7.15 15.69 29.27
N THR A 256 7.86 14.65 28.80
CA THR A 256 8.85 13.93 29.60
C THR A 256 10.28 14.44 29.43
N GLY A 257 10.56 15.24 28.40
CA GLY A 257 11.92 15.64 28.03
C GLY A 257 12.81 14.46 27.61
N ARG A 258 12.21 13.34 27.21
CA ARG A 258 12.89 12.07 26.85
C ARG A 258 12.44 11.61 25.47
N PRO A 259 13.27 10.89 24.70
CA PRO A 259 12.82 10.26 23.46
C PRO A 259 11.64 9.31 23.73
N VAL A 260 10.61 9.32 22.87
CA VAL A 260 9.43 8.45 23.00
C VAL A 260 9.18 7.72 21.68
N LYS A 261 9.14 6.39 21.74
CA LYS A 261 8.79 5.50 20.62
C LYS A 261 7.36 4.99 20.77
N LEU A 262 6.53 5.21 19.74
CA LEU A 262 5.20 4.63 19.60
C LEU A 262 5.20 3.71 18.38
N VAL A 263 4.87 2.43 18.57
CA VAL A 263 4.69 1.46 17.49
C VAL A 263 3.39 0.71 17.74
N TYR A 264 2.47 0.74 16.79
CA TYR A 264 1.21 0.03 16.91
C TYR A 264 1.40 -1.47 16.76
N GLY A 265 0.69 -2.25 17.58
CA GLY A 265 0.52 -3.68 17.32
C GLY A 265 -0.38 -3.90 16.10
N ARG A 266 -0.32 -5.08 15.48
CA ARG A 266 -1.13 -5.38 14.28
C ARG A 266 -2.63 -5.19 14.50
N ASP A 267 -3.14 -5.67 15.63
CA ASP A 267 -4.57 -5.53 15.97
C ASP A 267 -4.99 -4.07 16.07
N GLU A 268 -4.17 -3.28 16.76
CA GLU A 268 -4.42 -1.85 16.93
C GLU A 268 -4.36 -1.14 15.58
N ASP A 269 -3.33 -1.41 14.78
CA ASP A 269 -3.13 -0.80 13.47
C ASP A 269 -4.36 -1.03 12.57
N VAL A 270 -4.75 -2.29 12.35
CA VAL A 270 -5.91 -2.62 11.50
C VAL A 270 -7.21 -2.08 12.11
N ALA A 271 -7.36 -2.00 13.43
CA ALA A 271 -8.60 -1.49 14.01
C ALA A 271 -8.79 0.03 13.82
N VAL A 272 -7.70 0.82 13.73
CA VAL A 272 -7.78 2.28 13.95
C VAL A 272 -7.16 3.15 12.86
N THR A 273 -6.38 2.58 11.94
CA THR A 273 -5.77 3.35 10.85
C THR A 273 -6.72 3.48 9.67
N SER A 274 -6.56 4.56 8.91
CA SER A 274 -7.39 4.81 7.73
C SER A 274 -7.30 3.67 6.72
N LYS A 275 -8.35 3.52 5.89
CA LYS A 275 -8.52 2.43 4.92
C LYS A 275 -9.04 2.94 3.58
N ARG A 276 -9.09 2.08 2.56
CA ARG A 276 -9.83 2.40 1.31
C ARG A 276 -11.31 2.63 1.62
N HIS A 277 -11.88 3.68 1.03
CA HIS A 277 -13.30 4.05 1.17
C HIS A 277 -14.24 2.95 0.69
N PRO A 278 -15.18 2.49 1.54
CA PRO A 278 -16.41 1.88 1.09
C PRO A 278 -17.17 2.84 0.18
N THR A 279 -17.80 2.32 -0.87
CA THR A 279 -18.43 3.17 -1.89
C THR A 279 -19.72 2.54 -2.38
N TRP A 280 -20.71 3.39 -2.62
CA TRP A 280 -21.94 3.07 -3.33
C TRP A 280 -21.98 3.84 -4.64
N ILE A 281 -22.24 3.16 -5.76
CA ILE A 281 -22.24 3.75 -7.10
C ILE A 281 -23.47 3.29 -7.87
N ARG A 282 -24.18 4.22 -8.50
CA ARG A 282 -25.27 3.93 -9.43
C ARG A 282 -24.94 4.51 -10.79
N CYS A 283 -25.05 3.71 -11.84
CA CYS A 283 -24.77 4.15 -13.20
C CYS A 283 -25.92 3.82 -14.16
N ARG A 284 -26.15 4.73 -15.12
CA ARG A 284 -26.86 4.48 -16.38
C ARG A 284 -25.88 4.71 -17.53
N THR A 285 -25.76 3.77 -18.46
CA THR A 285 -24.83 3.90 -19.59
C THR A 285 -25.53 3.50 -20.88
N GLY A 286 -25.48 4.38 -21.88
CA GLY A 286 -26.13 4.23 -23.16
C GLY A 286 -25.14 4.04 -24.31
N ALA A 287 -25.45 3.12 -25.22
CA ALA A 287 -24.68 2.88 -26.44
C ALA A 287 -25.59 2.66 -27.65
N ARG A 288 -25.04 2.90 -28.85
CA ARG A 288 -25.66 2.54 -30.12
C ARG A 288 -25.56 1.04 -30.40
N LYS A 289 -26.26 0.53 -31.41
CA LYS A 289 -26.20 -0.88 -31.86
C LYS A 289 -24.80 -1.36 -32.18
N ASP A 290 -23.96 -0.45 -32.66
CA ASP A 290 -22.57 -0.71 -32.94
C ASP A 290 -21.68 -0.64 -31.67
N GLY A 291 -22.23 -0.43 -30.49
CA GLY A 291 -21.46 -0.32 -29.25
C GLY A 291 -20.75 1.02 -29.04
N THR A 292 -20.96 2.03 -29.89
CA THR A 292 -20.48 3.40 -29.63
C THR A 292 -21.18 3.98 -28.40
N LEU A 293 -20.43 4.42 -27.40
CA LEU A 293 -20.97 5.07 -26.21
C LEU A 293 -21.53 6.45 -26.55
N VAL A 294 -22.73 6.73 -26.09
CA VAL A 294 -23.41 8.02 -26.32
C VAL A 294 -23.71 8.78 -25.04
N ALA A 295 -23.92 8.09 -23.91
CA ALA A 295 -24.17 8.73 -22.63
C ALA A 295 -23.74 7.90 -21.42
N ALA A 296 -23.32 8.60 -20.36
CA ALA A 296 -23.06 8.02 -19.04
C ALA A 296 -23.54 8.96 -17.93
N ASP A 297 -24.38 8.43 -17.02
CA ASP A 297 -24.86 9.12 -15.82
C ASP A 297 -24.44 8.33 -14.59
N VAL A 298 -23.63 8.92 -13.71
CA VAL A 298 -23.02 8.24 -12.57
C VAL A 298 -23.23 9.04 -11.28
N GLU A 299 -23.82 8.40 -10.27
CA GLU A 299 -23.89 8.91 -8.90
C GLU A 299 -23.03 8.04 -7.99
N MET A 300 -22.20 8.64 -7.15
CA MET A 300 -21.34 7.92 -6.21
C MET A 300 -21.29 8.59 -4.83
N LEU A 301 -21.34 7.75 -3.80
CA LEU A 301 -21.16 8.13 -2.41
C LEU A 301 -19.96 7.37 -1.85
N TYR A 302 -18.99 8.12 -1.34
CA TYR A 302 -17.81 7.59 -0.66
C TYR A 302 -18.03 7.74 0.84
N ASP A 303 -17.90 6.66 1.59
CA ASP A 303 -17.90 6.73 3.04
C ASP A 303 -16.56 7.26 3.53
N ALA A 304 -16.54 8.51 4.01
CA ALA A 304 -15.34 9.16 4.52
C ALA A 304 -15.01 8.75 5.96
N GLY A 305 -15.96 8.15 6.68
CA GLY A 305 -15.88 7.95 8.12
C GLY A 305 -16.04 9.27 8.90
N ALA A 306 -15.51 9.28 10.12
CA ALA A 306 -15.76 10.36 11.09
C ALA A 306 -15.06 11.69 10.80
N TYR A 307 -14.00 11.67 9.97
CA TYR A 307 -13.16 12.82 9.65
C TYR A 307 -12.75 12.78 8.18
N ALA A 308 -12.50 13.94 7.60
CA ALA A 308 -12.26 14.07 6.17
C ALA A 308 -10.96 13.40 5.73
N THR A 309 -9.88 13.55 6.50
CA THR A 309 -8.51 13.13 6.16
C THR A 309 -8.13 13.54 4.71
N LEU A 310 -8.13 12.61 3.75
CA LEU A 310 -7.85 12.76 2.32
C LEU A 310 -9.08 12.50 1.44
N SER A 311 -10.24 12.22 2.02
CA SER A 311 -11.50 11.91 1.34
C SER A 311 -11.91 12.93 0.25
N PRO A 312 -11.74 14.25 0.44
CA PRO A 312 -12.02 15.22 -0.64
C PRO A 312 -11.22 14.95 -1.91
N VAL A 313 -9.93 14.65 -1.77
CA VAL A 313 -9.03 14.41 -2.91
C VAL A 313 -9.27 13.03 -3.51
N VAL A 314 -9.54 12.02 -2.68
CA VAL A 314 -9.90 10.66 -3.12
C VAL A 314 -11.18 10.69 -3.95
N LEU A 315 -12.20 11.42 -3.49
CA LEU A 315 -13.45 11.61 -4.22
C LEU A 315 -13.21 12.27 -5.57
N TRP A 316 -12.45 13.37 -5.60
CA TRP A 316 -12.15 14.09 -6.84
C TRP A 316 -11.56 13.16 -7.89
N ARG A 317 -10.57 12.35 -7.50
CA ARG A 317 -9.95 11.37 -8.40
C ARG A 317 -10.94 10.29 -8.84
N GLY A 318 -11.77 9.78 -7.93
CA GLY A 318 -12.84 8.83 -8.26
C GLY A 318 -13.83 9.36 -9.30
N VAL A 319 -14.17 10.65 -9.23
CA VAL A 319 -15.06 11.35 -10.18
C VAL A 319 -14.40 11.47 -11.56
N VAL A 320 -13.11 11.86 -11.63
CA VAL A 320 -12.41 12.03 -12.91
C VAL A 320 -12.32 10.73 -13.72
N HIS A 321 -12.24 9.58 -13.06
CA HIS A 321 -12.06 8.28 -13.72
C HIS A 321 -13.38 7.48 -13.87
N ALA A 322 -14.54 8.09 -13.57
CA ALA A 322 -15.82 7.39 -13.40
C ALA A 322 -16.37 6.68 -14.65
N VAL A 323 -15.88 7.04 -15.84
CA VAL A 323 -16.34 6.48 -17.12
C VAL A 323 -15.22 5.70 -17.81
N GLY A 324 -14.09 5.43 -17.14
CA GLY A 324 -12.95 4.73 -17.72
C GLY A 324 -12.30 5.50 -18.89
N PRO A 325 -11.39 4.86 -19.64
CA PRO A 325 -10.63 5.48 -20.72
C PRO A 325 -11.40 5.53 -22.04
N TYR A 326 -12.69 5.88 -22.00
CA TYR A 326 -13.60 5.82 -23.15
C TYR A 326 -14.09 7.19 -23.60
N ARG A 327 -14.20 7.36 -24.92
CA ARG A 327 -14.94 8.46 -25.55
C ARG A 327 -16.42 8.33 -25.18
N CYS A 328 -16.95 9.34 -24.51
CA CYS A 328 -18.38 9.46 -24.24
C CYS A 328 -18.76 10.94 -24.33
N PRO A 329 -19.62 11.34 -25.29
CA PRO A 329 -19.91 12.74 -25.55
C PRO A 329 -20.81 13.39 -24.49
N ASN A 330 -21.72 12.63 -23.88
CA ASN A 330 -22.68 13.14 -22.91
C ASN A 330 -22.47 12.47 -21.54
N VAL A 331 -21.94 13.22 -20.58
CA VAL A 331 -21.55 12.69 -19.27
C VAL A 331 -22.05 13.56 -18.15
N ARG A 332 -22.66 12.91 -17.15
CA ARG A 332 -22.96 13.48 -15.85
C ARG A 332 -22.37 12.60 -14.76
N VAL A 333 -21.51 13.16 -13.92
CA VAL A 333 -20.98 12.48 -12.71
C VAL A 333 -21.28 13.34 -11.49
N GLU A 334 -21.75 12.70 -10.43
CA GLU A 334 -22.09 13.30 -9.14
C GLU A 334 -21.45 12.50 -8.00
N GLY A 335 -20.39 13.02 -7.40
CA GLY A 335 -19.67 12.38 -6.30
C GLY A 335 -19.77 13.15 -4.99
N ARG A 336 -19.97 12.44 -3.87
CA ARG A 336 -19.96 13.01 -2.51
C ARG A 336 -19.13 12.17 -1.54
N ALA A 337 -18.31 12.82 -0.72
CA ALA A 337 -17.62 12.21 0.42
C ALA A 337 -18.44 12.49 1.68
N VAL A 338 -19.06 11.46 2.23
CA VAL A 338 -20.10 11.56 3.25
C VAL A 338 -19.52 11.15 4.60
N ALA A 339 -19.78 11.96 5.63
CA ALA A 339 -19.38 11.68 7.00
C ALA A 339 -20.25 10.59 7.62
N THR A 340 -19.64 9.66 8.36
CA THR A 340 -20.32 8.62 9.13
C THR A 340 -19.60 8.40 10.46
N HIS A 341 -20.22 7.74 11.44
CA HIS A 341 -19.57 7.33 12.69
C HIS A 341 -18.74 6.04 12.52
N ARG A 342 -18.15 5.85 11.33
CA ARG A 342 -17.24 4.75 11.02
C ARG A 342 -15.80 5.26 11.05
N LEU A 343 -14.88 4.30 11.00
CA LEU A 343 -13.45 4.56 10.89
C LEU A 343 -13.16 5.53 9.72
N PRO A 344 -12.39 6.60 9.95
CA PRO A 344 -11.96 7.51 8.88
C PRO A 344 -11.27 6.74 7.74
N CYS A 345 -11.62 7.09 6.50
CA CYS A 345 -11.00 6.51 5.31
C CYS A 345 -9.92 7.43 4.79
N GLY A 346 -8.91 6.92 4.08
CA GLY A 346 -7.76 7.70 3.65
C GLY A 346 -7.20 7.26 2.31
N ALA A 347 -5.92 7.55 2.08
CA ALA A 347 -5.25 7.16 0.87
C ALA A 347 -5.08 5.64 0.78
N PHE A 348 -5.35 5.05 -0.38
CA PHE A 348 -4.95 3.68 -0.71
C PHE A 348 -4.56 3.67 -2.20
N ARG A 349 -3.51 2.92 -2.59
CA ARG A 349 -3.09 2.68 -3.98
C ARG A 349 -4.26 2.69 -5.00
N GLY A 350 -4.25 3.64 -5.93
CA GLY A 350 -5.30 3.90 -6.92
C GLY A 350 -6.23 5.06 -6.54
N PHE A 351 -6.35 5.35 -5.25
CA PHE A 351 -6.84 6.60 -4.67
C PHE A 351 -8.26 7.00 -5.16
N GLY A 352 -9.22 6.11 -4.95
CA GLY A 352 -10.64 6.29 -5.35
C GLY A 352 -10.96 5.74 -6.74
N SER A 353 -10.03 5.79 -7.68
CA SER A 353 -10.26 5.26 -9.02
C SER A 353 -10.66 3.77 -9.07
N PRO A 354 -10.10 2.84 -8.25
CA PRO A 354 -10.51 1.43 -8.28
C PRO A 354 -12.01 1.22 -8.05
N GLN A 355 -12.62 1.97 -7.13
CA GLN A 355 -14.06 1.87 -6.85
C GLN A 355 -14.89 2.28 -8.06
N SER A 356 -14.57 3.42 -8.65
CA SER A 356 -15.26 3.93 -9.84
C SER A 356 -15.05 3.04 -11.07
N LEU A 357 -13.84 2.51 -11.27
CA LEU A 357 -13.51 1.66 -12.42
C LEU A 357 -14.14 0.28 -12.33
N PHE A 358 -14.37 -0.26 -11.12
CA PHE A 358 -15.16 -1.47 -10.95
C PHE A 358 -16.56 -1.31 -11.56
N ALA A 359 -17.24 -0.19 -11.25
CA ALA A 359 -18.56 0.11 -11.81
C ALA A 359 -18.48 0.39 -13.33
N ALA A 360 -17.51 1.20 -13.78
CA ALA A 360 -17.36 1.57 -15.19
C ALA A 360 -17.15 0.34 -16.08
N GLU A 361 -16.18 -0.51 -15.76
CA GLU A 361 -15.87 -1.71 -16.55
C GLU A 361 -16.97 -2.76 -16.49
N SER A 362 -17.70 -2.84 -15.37
CA SER A 362 -18.89 -3.68 -15.28
C SER A 362 -20.00 -3.21 -16.20
N GLN A 363 -20.21 -1.89 -16.36
CA GLN A 363 -21.20 -1.35 -17.30
C GLN A 363 -20.83 -1.62 -18.75
N ILE A 364 -19.55 -1.48 -19.12
CA ILE A 364 -19.08 -1.80 -20.48
C ILE A 364 -19.34 -3.27 -20.82
N ASP A 365 -19.09 -4.18 -19.89
CA ASP A 365 -19.32 -5.61 -20.09
C ASP A 365 -20.82 -5.95 -20.18
N ARG A 366 -21.68 -5.23 -19.44
CA ARG A 366 -23.14 -5.33 -19.55
C ARG A 366 -23.67 -4.81 -20.89
N LEU A 367 -23.11 -3.71 -21.40
CA LEU A 367 -23.41 -3.22 -22.75
C LEU A 367 -22.99 -4.24 -23.81
N ALA A 368 -21.79 -4.82 -23.69
CA ALA A 368 -21.31 -5.87 -24.59
C ALA A 368 -22.29 -7.04 -24.65
N ALA A 369 -22.72 -7.54 -23.48
CA ALA A 369 -23.69 -8.62 -23.38
C ALA A 369 -25.06 -8.25 -23.99
N ALA A 370 -25.58 -7.06 -23.69
CA ALA A 370 -26.88 -6.60 -24.19
C ALA A 370 -26.89 -6.40 -25.72
N LEU A 371 -25.77 -5.92 -26.28
CA LEU A 371 -25.57 -5.73 -27.72
C LEU A 371 -25.08 -6.99 -28.45
N ARG A 372 -24.75 -8.06 -27.71
CA ARG A 372 -24.12 -9.28 -28.22
C ARG A 372 -22.83 -9.00 -28.99
N LEU A 373 -22.03 -8.08 -28.45
CA LEU A 373 -20.71 -7.72 -28.96
C LEU A 373 -19.63 -8.40 -28.12
N ASP A 374 -18.48 -8.66 -28.73
CA ASP A 374 -17.29 -9.08 -28.01
C ASP A 374 -16.86 -7.96 -27.02
N PRO A 375 -16.58 -8.29 -25.75
CA PRO A 375 -16.17 -7.31 -24.75
C PRO A 375 -14.89 -6.52 -25.09
N ALA A 376 -13.99 -7.08 -25.90
CA ALA A 376 -12.80 -6.35 -26.35
C ALA A 376 -13.12 -5.40 -27.50
N GLU A 377 -14.04 -5.76 -28.39
CA GLU A 377 -14.43 -4.90 -29.52
C GLU A 377 -15.16 -3.63 -29.09
N ILE A 378 -16.11 -3.72 -28.14
CA ILE A 378 -16.77 -2.51 -27.62
C ILE A 378 -15.77 -1.56 -26.95
N ARG A 379 -14.77 -2.11 -26.25
CA ARG A 379 -13.70 -1.29 -25.64
C ARG A 379 -12.86 -0.64 -26.72
N ARG A 380 -12.31 -1.42 -27.67
CA ARG A 380 -11.50 -0.94 -28.80
C ARG A 380 -12.18 0.21 -29.56
N ARG A 381 -13.49 0.11 -29.77
CA ARG A 381 -14.29 1.13 -30.47
C ARG A 381 -14.38 2.45 -29.73
N ASN A 382 -14.34 2.43 -28.40
CA ASN A 382 -14.52 3.61 -27.57
C ASN A 382 -13.24 4.14 -26.91
N LEU A 383 -12.13 3.39 -26.92
CA LEU A 383 -10.87 3.80 -26.27
C LEU A 383 -10.36 5.15 -26.75
N LEU A 384 -10.01 6.03 -25.82
CA LEU A 384 -9.38 7.32 -26.06
C LEU A 384 -8.08 7.20 -26.89
N ARG A 385 -7.85 8.18 -27.77
CA ARG A 385 -6.72 8.29 -28.70
C ARG A 385 -6.10 9.69 -28.64
N PRO A 386 -4.87 9.89 -29.17
CA PRO A 386 -4.35 11.24 -29.38
C PRO A 386 -5.35 12.09 -30.18
N GLY A 387 -5.60 13.31 -29.72
CA GLY A 387 -6.60 14.25 -30.25
C GLY A 387 -7.99 14.14 -29.60
N ASP A 388 -8.30 13.05 -28.89
CA ASP A 388 -9.58 12.91 -28.21
C ASP A 388 -9.68 13.77 -26.95
N VAL A 389 -10.92 13.94 -26.50
CA VAL A 389 -11.29 14.73 -25.32
C VAL A 389 -11.83 13.82 -24.23
N THR A 390 -11.24 13.88 -23.03
CA THR A 390 -11.69 13.15 -21.83
C THR A 390 -13.05 13.65 -21.34
N ILE A 391 -13.67 12.97 -20.37
CA ILE A 391 -14.92 13.43 -19.76
C ILE A 391 -14.79 14.78 -19.04
N THR A 392 -13.57 15.20 -18.71
CA THR A 392 -13.29 16.51 -18.10
C THR A 392 -13.02 17.58 -19.15
N GLY A 393 -13.16 17.31 -20.45
CA GLY A 393 -12.88 18.31 -21.49
C GLY A 393 -11.39 18.46 -21.83
N GLN A 394 -10.51 17.67 -21.21
CA GLN A 394 -9.07 17.68 -21.49
C GLN A 394 -8.77 17.04 -22.85
N VAL A 395 -7.98 17.72 -23.68
CA VAL A 395 -7.48 17.17 -24.96
C VAL A 395 -6.22 16.34 -24.69
N LEU A 396 -6.22 15.08 -25.13
CA LEU A 396 -5.07 14.19 -25.01
C LEU A 396 -4.11 14.40 -26.19
N ARG A 397 -2.90 14.90 -25.94
CA ARG A 397 -1.93 15.20 -27.01
C ARG A 397 -0.91 14.08 -27.20
N ASP A 398 -0.24 13.70 -26.12
CA ASP A 398 0.92 12.81 -26.14
C ASP A 398 0.71 11.62 -25.19
N SER A 399 1.53 10.57 -25.34
CA SER A 399 1.62 9.43 -24.40
C SER A 399 0.28 8.70 -24.13
N VAL A 400 -0.51 8.48 -25.19
CA VAL A 400 -1.79 7.76 -25.13
C VAL A 400 -1.61 6.29 -25.56
N GLY A 401 -1.10 5.44 -24.66
CA GLY A 401 -0.86 4.01 -24.92
C GLY A 401 -2.09 3.09 -24.83
N ALA A 402 -3.31 3.64 -24.80
CA ALA A 402 -4.55 2.89 -24.53
C ALA A 402 -4.80 1.71 -25.49
N GLN A 403 -4.60 1.94 -26.79
CA GLN A 403 -4.80 0.89 -27.79
C GLN A 403 -3.71 -0.19 -27.71
N GLU A 404 -2.45 0.22 -27.52
CA GLU A 404 -1.34 -0.72 -27.47
C GLU A 404 -1.44 -1.65 -26.25
N VAL A 405 -1.78 -1.13 -25.06
CA VAL A 405 -1.96 -2.00 -23.88
C VAL A 405 -3.07 -3.02 -24.10
N LEU A 406 -4.18 -2.63 -24.73
CA LEU A 406 -5.27 -3.54 -25.07
C LEU A 406 -4.78 -4.63 -26.02
N ASP A 407 -4.19 -4.26 -27.15
CA ASP A 407 -3.77 -5.21 -28.18
C ASP A 407 -2.70 -6.18 -27.63
N ARG A 408 -1.75 -5.69 -26.83
CA ARG A 408 -0.72 -6.53 -26.18
C ARG A 408 -1.31 -7.50 -25.16
N ALA A 409 -2.26 -7.04 -24.34
CA ALA A 409 -2.92 -7.90 -23.36
C ALA A 409 -3.75 -9.00 -24.04
N LEU A 410 -4.54 -8.65 -25.06
CA LEU A 410 -5.35 -9.61 -25.81
C LEU A 410 -4.49 -10.66 -26.53
N ALA A 411 -3.39 -10.23 -27.16
CA ALA A 411 -2.47 -11.13 -27.85
C ALA A 411 -1.84 -12.13 -26.86
N ALA A 412 -1.31 -11.65 -25.74
CA ALA A 412 -0.69 -12.53 -24.72
C ALA A 412 -1.71 -13.38 -23.95
N ALA A 413 -2.97 -12.95 -23.88
CA ALA A 413 -4.05 -13.74 -23.32
C ALA A 413 -4.58 -14.80 -24.29
N GLU A 414 -4.23 -14.72 -25.58
CA GLU A 414 -4.84 -15.51 -26.66
C GLU A 414 -6.37 -15.30 -26.69
N TRP A 415 -6.79 -14.03 -26.70
CA TRP A 415 -8.21 -13.66 -26.69
C TRP A 415 -8.98 -14.29 -27.86
N GLY A 416 -10.12 -14.91 -27.57
CA GLY A 416 -10.92 -15.68 -28.53
C GLY A 416 -10.65 -17.18 -28.51
N ALA A 417 -9.54 -17.65 -27.92
CA ALA A 417 -9.36 -19.05 -27.56
C ALA A 417 -10.07 -19.37 -26.24
N GLU A 418 -10.44 -20.64 -26.05
CA GLU A 418 -10.87 -21.15 -24.74
C GLU A 418 -9.78 -20.89 -23.69
N PRO A 419 -10.13 -20.57 -22.43
CA PRO A 419 -9.15 -20.32 -21.40
C PRO A 419 -8.23 -21.53 -21.18
N SER A 420 -6.97 -21.42 -21.63
CA SER A 420 -5.92 -22.37 -21.30
C SER A 420 -5.48 -22.15 -19.85
N LEU A 421 -6.22 -22.76 -18.92
CA LEU A 421 -5.87 -22.70 -17.51
C LEU A 421 -4.50 -23.37 -17.32
N PRO A 422 -3.49 -22.67 -16.77
CA PRO A 422 -2.23 -23.33 -16.44
C PRO A 422 -2.53 -24.51 -15.51
N PRO A 423 -1.80 -25.64 -15.65
CA PRO A 423 -1.97 -26.77 -14.75
C PRO A 423 -1.82 -26.28 -13.31
N ASP A 424 -2.72 -26.74 -12.45
CA ASP A 424 -2.70 -26.39 -11.03
C ASP A 424 -1.30 -26.69 -10.48
N PRO A 425 -0.53 -25.68 -10.03
CA PRO A 425 0.85 -25.89 -9.62
C PRO A 425 0.95 -26.96 -8.54
N ASP A 426 -0.07 -27.02 -7.67
CA ASP A 426 -0.11 -27.91 -6.52
C ASP A 426 -0.63 -29.31 -6.84
N GLY A 427 -1.34 -29.52 -7.97
CA GLY A 427 -2.18 -30.71 -8.19
C GLY A 427 -3.27 -30.93 -7.11
N GLU A 428 -3.35 -29.99 -6.16
CA GLU A 428 -3.96 -30.08 -4.83
C GLU A 428 -4.62 -28.77 -4.37
N ARG A 429 -4.72 -27.68 -5.17
CA ARG A 429 -5.76 -26.66 -4.86
C ARG A 429 -7.16 -27.30 -4.89
N THR A 430 -7.24 -28.49 -5.49
CA THR A 430 -8.30 -29.50 -5.48
C THR A 430 -8.34 -30.40 -4.23
N THR A 431 -7.33 -30.39 -3.35
CA THR A 431 -7.23 -31.28 -2.18
C THR A 431 -6.49 -30.64 -1.00
N LEU A 432 -7.22 -29.90 -0.15
CA LEU A 432 -6.77 -29.80 1.25
C LEU A 432 -6.87 -31.20 1.89
N PRO A 433 -5.94 -31.62 2.75
CA PRO A 433 -6.09 -32.85 3.53
C PRO A 433 -7.36 -32.74 4.41
N GLY A 434 -8.45 -33.36 3.96
CA GLY A 434 -9.77 -33.31 4.61
C GLY A 434 -10.93 -32.79 3.75
N THR A 435 -10.70 -32.22 2.55
CA THR A 435 -11.76 -31.66 1.70
C THR A 435 -12.11 -32.49 0.45
N GLN A 436 -11.68 -33.76 0.37
CA GLN A 436 -12.10 -34.69 -0.71
C GLN A 436 -13.62 -35.00 -0.75
N ARG A 437 -14.43 -34.30 0.03
CA ARG A 437 -15.89 -34.33 -0.03
C ARG A 437 -16.40 -32.90 -0.25
N GLY A 438 -16.45 -32.43 -1.50
CA GLY A 438 -16.96 -31.06 -1.73
C GLY A 438 -17.40 -30.74 -3.16
N SER A 439 -16.54 -30.92 -4.15
CA SER A 439 -16.91 -30.61 -5.53
C SER A 439 -17.69 -31.77 -6.15
N ALA A 440 -18.94 -31.50 -6.53
CA ALA A 440 -19.68 -32.41 -7.39
C ALA A 440 -19.01 -32.43 -8.78
N ALA A 441 -18.86 -33.60 -9.38
CA ALA A 441 -18.32 -33.72 -10.74
C ALA A 441 -19.08 -32.77 -11.70
N GLY A 442 -18.38 -31.85 -12.35
CA GLY A 442 -18.97 -30.86 -13.27
C GLY A 442 -19.40 -29.52 -12.67
N SER A 443 -19.09 -29.23 -11.38
CA SER A 443 -19.45 -27.94 -10.76
C SER A 443 -18.54 -26.76 -11.15
N ARG A 444 -17.36 -27.02 -11.71
CA ARG A 444 -16.36 -25.98 -12.04
C ARG A 444 -16.62 -25.35 -13.40
N ARG A 445 -16.59 -24.02 -13.46
CA ARG A 445 -16.78 -23.24 -14.69
C ARG A 445 -15.61 -22.27 -14.88
N ALA A 446 -15.03 -22.28 -16.07
CA ALA A 446 -13.99 -21.33 -16.44
C ALA A 446 -14.59 -20.02 -16.94
N GLY A 447 -13.89 -18.92 -16.73
CA GLY A 447 -14.24 -17.63 -17.30
C GLY A 447 -13.00 -16.79 -17.57
N ARG A 448 -13.13 -15.89 -18.53
CA ARG A 448 -12.13 -14.93 -18.98
C ARG A 448 -12.75 -13.55 -19.05
N GLY A 449 -12.15 -12.60 -18.35
CA GLY A 449 -12.62 -11.23 -18.24
C GLY A 449 -11.55 -10.22 -18.63
N LEU A 450 -11.99 -9.08 -19.12
CA LEU A 450 -11.14 -7.98 -19.57
C LEU A 450 -11.53 -6.69 -18.82
N ALA A 451 -10.53 -5.89 -18.50
CA ALA A 451 -10.71 -4.50 -18.10
C ALA A 451 -9.66 -3.61 -18.78
N VAL A 452 -10.06 -2.40 -19.19
CA VAL A 452 -9.11 -1.37 -19.64
C VAL A 452 -9.28 -0.11 -18.80
N VAL A 453 -8.17 0.39 -18.25
CA VAL A 453 -8.19 1.51 -17.30
C VAL A 453 -7.13 2.54 -17.67
N TYR A 454 -7.34 3.76 -17.21
CA TYR A 454 -6.35 4.83 -17.23
C TYR A 454 -6.19 5.44 -15.83
N TYR A 455 -5.06 6.10 -15.62
CA TYR A 455 -4.72 6.74 -14.36
C TYR A 455 -4.00 8.05 -14.62
N GLY A 456 -4.54 9.15 -14.12
CA GLY A 456 -3.87 10.45 -14.14
C GLY A 456 -2.63 10.45 -13.24
N SER A 457 -1.45 10.56 -13.81
CA SER A 457 -0.18 10.66 -13.07
C SER A 457 -0.02 12.07 -12.51
N GLY A 458 0.35 12.19 -11.23
CA GLY A 458 0.37 13.47 -10.52
C GLY A 458 -0.87 13.68 -9.65
N LEU A 459 -0.84 14.70 -8.77
CA LEU A 459 -1.98 15.09 -7.95
C LEU A 459 -3.08 15.79 -8.75
N GLY A 460 -2.77 16.24 -9.97
CA GLY A 460 -3.73 16.80 -10.92
C GLY A 460 -4.27 18.15 -10.45
N ALA A 461 -5.34 18.63 -11.09
CA ALA A 461 -5.92 19.93 -10.77
C ALA A 461 -6.39 20.03 -9.29
N GLY A 462 -6.83 18.92 -8.69
CA GLY A 462 -7.23 18.85 -7.28
C GLY A 462 -6.11 19.06 -6.26
N GLY A 463 -4.84 18.86 -6.66
CA GLY A 463 -3.68 19.01 -5.77
C GLY A 463 -2.49 19.76 -6.40
N LYS A 464 -2.72 20.55 -7.46
CA LYS A 464 -1.66 21.16 -8.28
C LYS A 464 -0.62 22.00 -7.53
N ARG A 465 -0.98 22.55 -6.37
CA ARG A 465 -0.04 23.31 -5.51
C ARG A 465 1.09 22.41 -4.99
N LEU A 466 0.84 21.12 -4.82
CA LEU A 466 1.79 20.15 -4.32
C LEU A 466 2.52 19.40 -5.44
N ASP A 467 2.12 19.54 -6.71
CA ASP A 467 2.81 18.96 -7.89
C ASP A 467 4.09 19.72 -8.27
N ARG A 468 4.98 19.89 -7.29
CA ARG A 468 6.33 20.46 -7.44
C ARG A 468 7.32 19.70 -6.56
N GLY A 469 8.61 19.84 -6.84
CA GLY A 469 9.64 19.22 -6.02
C GLY A 469 11.03 19.70 -6.35
N ASP A 470 11.90 19.57 -5.34
CA ASP A 470 13.27 20.02 -5.37
C ASP A 470 14.25 18.86 -5.18
N ALA A 471 15.45 19.03 -5.73
CA ALA A 471 16.56 18.11 -5.58
C ALA A 471 17.87 18.87 -5.33
N PHE A 472 18.72 18.35 -4.46
CA PHE A 472 20.10 18.81 -4.31
C PHE A 472 21.04 17.71 -4.82
N VAL A 473 21.96 18.06 -5.71
CA VAL A 473 22.96 17.14 -6.28
C VAL A 473 24.36 17.70 -6.04
N GLN A 474 25.26 16.86 -5.53
CA GLN A 474 26.66 17.19 -5.29
C GLN A 474 27.56 16.09 -5.85
N ILE A 475 28.56 16.47 -6.63
CA ILE A 475 29.65 15.60 -7.09
C ILE A 475 30.85 15.83 -6.16
N HIS A 476 31.36 14.77 -5.56
CA HIS A 476 32.54 14.81 -4.70
C HIS A 476 33.83 14.69 -5.51
N GLU A 477 34.98 15.00 -4.91
CA GLU A 477 36.29 14.99 -5.59
C GLU A 477 36.68 13.60 -6.13
N ASP A 478 36.16 12.53 -5.53
CA ASP A 478 36.33 11.14 -5.99
C ASP A 478 35.33 10.73 -7.08
N ALA A 479 34.57 11.69 -7.63
CA ALA A 479 33.49 11.53 -8.59
C ALA A 479 32.25 10.75 -8.11
N SER A 480 32.17 10.41 -6.81
CA SER A 480 30.92 9.94 -6.23
C SER A 480 29.88 11.07 -6.18
N VAL A 481 28.59 10.72 -6.22
CA VAL A 481 27.50 11.70 -6.30
C VAL A 481 26.52 11.51 -5.14
N SER A 482 26.29 12.57 -4.38
CA SER A 482 25.21 12.63 -3.38
C SER A 482 23.97 13.30 -3.98
N VAL A 483 22.80 12.68 -3.79
CA VAL A 483 21.50 13.24 -4.21
C VAL A 483 20.55 13.29 -3.02
N ALA A 484 19.99 14.46 -2.73
CA ALA A 484 18.90 14.62 -1.75
C ALA A 484 17.62 15.01 -2.47
N VAL A 485 16.52 14.35 -2.12
CA VAL A 485 15.16 14.62 -2.60
C VAL A 485 14.16 14.39 -1.48
N GLY A 486 13.00 15.04 -1.52
CA GLY A 486 11.95 14.84 -0.52
C GLY A 486 11.07 13.61 -0.79
N THR A 487 11.30 12.91 -1.91
CA THR A 487 10.67 11.61 -2.18
C THR A 487 11.12 10.55 -1.18
N THR A 488 10.19 9.71 -0.73
CA THR A 488 10.41 8.63 0.23
C THR A 488 10.53 7.25 -0.44
N GLU A 489 11.26 6.33 0.19
CA GLU A 489 11.37 4.92 -0.24
C GLU A 489 10.55 4.02 0.69
N MET A 490 9.67 3.20 0.12
CA MET A 490 8.79 2.28 0.85
C MET A 490 8.70 0.89 0.18
N GLY A 491 9.60 0.59 -0.75
CA GLY A 491 9.69 -0.66 -1.50
C GLY A 491 9.54 -0.50 -3.01
N GLN A 492 9.03 0.63 -3.48
CA GLN A 492 8.74 0.91 -4.89
C GLN A 492 10.01 1.15 -5.75
N GLY A 493 11.19 1.32 -5.13
CA GLY A 493 12.47 1.37 -5.86
C GLY A 493 12.90 2.76 -6.32
N MET A 494 12.47 3.81 -5.62
CA MET A 494 12.89 5.19 -5.92
C MET A 494 14.38 5.40 -5.70
N LEU A 495 15.02 4.70 -4.75
CA LEU A 495 16.48 4.78 -4.59
C LEU A 495 17.21 4.41 -5.89
N THR A 496 16.70 3.40 -6.60
CA THR A 496 17.27 2.88 -7.84
C THR A 496 16.91 3.77 -9.04
N VAL A 497 15.62 4.08 -9.20
CA VAL A 497 15.11 4.89 -10.31
C VAL A 497 15.76 6.27 -10.34
N LEU A 498 15.82 6.96 -9.20
CA LEU A 498 16.38 8.30 -9.11
C LEU A 498 17.91 8.31 -9.27
N ALA A 499 18.60 7.25 -8.82
CA ALA A 499 20.04 7.07 -9.07
C ALA A 499 20.34 6.90 -10.55
N GLN A 500 19.53 6.10 -11.28
CA GLN A 500 19.69 5.92 -12.74
C GLN A 500 19.50 7.24 -13.49
N ILE A 501 18.51 8.05 -13.09
CA ILE A 501 18.26 9.37 -13.71
C ILE A 501 19.46 10.30 -13.51
N ALA A 502 19.99 10.41 -12.29
CA ALA A 502 21.16 11.23 -12.01
C ALA A 502 22.41 10.71 -12.75
N ALA A 503 22.62 9.40 -12.76
CA ALA A 503 23.76 8.77 -13.42
C ALA A 503 23.75 9.01 -14.94
N GLU A 504 22.59 8.90 -15.59
CA GLU A 504 22.42 9.16 -17.02
C GLU A 504 22.74 10.62 -17.37
N ASP A 505 22.20 11.57 -16.60
CA ASP A 505 22.44 13.00 -16.87
C ASP A 505 23.87 13.44 -16.55
N LEU A 506 24.59 12.79 -15.62
CA LEU A 506 25.99 13.12 -15.30
C LEU A 506 27.02 12.27 -16.07
N GLY A 507 26.58 11.17 -16.69
CA GLY A 507 27.45 10.21 -17.37
C GLY A 507 28.32 9.36 -16.43
N VAL A 508 27.96 9.26 -15.16
CA VAL A 508 28.62 8.39 -14.15
C VAL A 508 27.95 7.01 -14.10
N LEU A 509 28.48 6.09 -13.29
CA LEU A 509 27.83 4.80 -13.09
C LEU A 509 26.76 4.89 -12.00
N PRO A 510 25.62 4.17 -12.11
CA PRO A 510 24.56 4.19 -11.09
C PRO A 510 25.04 3.84 -9.68
N ARG A 511 26.05 2.98 -9.55
CA ARG A 511 26.65 2.59 -8.26
C ARG A 511 27.41 3.72 -7.57
N ASP A 512 27.83 4.75 -8.32
CA ASP A 512 28.55 5.91 -7.79
C ASP A 512 27.57 7.00 -7.32
N VAL A 513 26.26 6.81 -7.53
CA VAL A 513 25.21 7.72 -7.08
C VAL A 513 24.57 7.20 -5.79
N ARG A 514 24.64 8.01 -4.73
CA ARG A 514 24.03 7.74 -3.43
C ARG A 514 22.88 8.69 -3.16
N LEU A 515 21.69 8.12 -2.98
CA LEU A 515 20.53 8.85 -2.45
C LEU A 515 20.69 9.00 -0.93
N LEU A 516 20.59 10.23 -0.45
CA LEU A 516 20.62 10.54 0.97
C LEU A 516 19.25 10.22 1.60
N PRO A 517 19.20 9.84 2.89
CA PRO A 517 17.94 9.66 3.60
C PRO A 517 17.06 10.91 3.52
N THR A 518 15.77 10.71 3.29
CA THR A 518 14.75 11.77 3.23
C THR A 518 14.64 12.47 4.58
N ASP A 519 14.89 13.78 4.59
CA ASP A 519 15.04 14.60 5.78
C ASP A 519 14.58 16.02 5.46
N THR A 520 13.60 16.55 6.21
CA THR A 520 13.02 17.87 5.95
C THR A 520 14.01 19.02 6.13
N SER A 521 15.19 18.79 6.74
CA SER A 521 16.25 19.80 6.84
C SER A 521 17.22 19.81 5.65
N ARG A 522 17.13 18.86 4.71
CA ARG A 522 18.08 18.71 3.59
C ARG A 522 17.54 19.22 2.27
N VAL A 523 16.23 19.22 2.11
CA VAL A 523 15.54 19.57 0.89
C VAL A 523 14.26 20.34 1.23
N PRO A 524 13.90 21.35 0.42
CA PRO A 524 12.60 22.00 0.55
C PRO A 524 11.44 21.01 0.36
N ASP A 525 10.25 21.46 0.75
CA ASP A 525 9.02 20.69 0.63
C ASP A 525 8.75 20.27 -0.82
N SER A 526 8.89 18.97 -1.08
CA SER A 526 8.59 18.35 -2.37
C SER A 526 7.19 17.74 -2.43
N GLY A 527 6.37 17.96 -1.41
CA GLY A 527 5.08 17.31 -1.23
C GLY A 527 5.16 15.81 -0.96
N PRO A 528 4.00 15.13 -0.99
CA PRO A 528 3.87 13.72 -0.66
C PRO A 528 4.40 12.76 -1.75
N THR A 529 4.89 11.58 -1.35
CA THR A 529 5.25 10.47 -2.27
C THR A 529 4.02 9.60 -2.55
N VAL A 530 3.19 10.08 -3.47
CA VAL A 530 1.84 9.57 -3.78
C VAL A 530 1.52 9.82 -5.26
N ALA A 531 0.31 9.49 -5.70
CA ALA A 531 -0.22 9.84 -7.02
C ALA A 531 0.67 9.42 -8.21
N SER A 532 1.51 8.40 -7.98
CA SER A 532 2.57 7.92 -8.87
C SER A 532 3.52 9.00 -9.41
N ARG A 533 3.60 10.17 -8.75
CA ARG A 533 4.29 11.37 -9.28
C ARG A 533 5.81 11.38 -9.11
N ALA A 534 6.33 10.52 -8.23
CA ALA A 534 7.72 10.59 -7.76
C ALA A 534 8.75 10.56 -8.90
N THR A 535 8.57 9.66 -9.88
CA THR A 535 9.45 9.58 -11.06
C THR A 535 9.42 10.88 -11.86
N THR A 536 8.24 11.40 -12.20
CA THR A 536 8.12 12.63 -13.01
C THR A 536 8.67 13.83 -12.26
N VAL A 537 8.24 14.05 -11.01
CA VAL A 537 8.57 15.27 -10.26
C VAL A 537 10.01 15.25 -9.77
N SER A 538 10.38 14.27 -8.93
CA SER A 538 11.75 14.21 -8.38
C SER A 538 12.77 13.85 -9.44
N GLY A 539 12.40 13.03 -10.43
CA GLY A 539 13.26 12.79 -11.58
C GLY A 539 13.58 14.07 -12.32
N ASN A 540 12.58 14.87 -12.73
CA ASN A 540 12.85 16.15 -13.40
C ASN A 540 13.58 17.16 -12.51
N ALA A 541 13.31 17.21 -11.21
CA ALA A 541 14.06 18.05 -10.27
C ALA A 541 15.55 17.68 -10.25
N ILE A 542 15.88 16.38 -10.21
CA ILE A 542 17.25 15.88 -10.33
C ILE A 542 17.85 16.30 -11.67
N ARG A 543 17.13 16.11 -12.79
CA ARG A 543 17.63 16.52 -14.11
C ARG A 543 17.95 18.02 -14.17
N HIS A 544 17.11 18.84 -13.55
CA HIS A 544 17.34 20.28 -13.46
C HIS A 544 18.58 20.63 -12.62
N ALA A 545 18.88 19.85 -11.57
CA ALA A 545 20.13 19.98 -10.82
C ALA A 545 21.36 19.47 -11.59
N CYS A 546 21.22 18.37 -12.34
CA CYS A 546 22.31 17.75 -13.08
C CYS A 546 22.73 18.55 -14.32
N ARG A 547 21.82 19.27 -14.99
CA ARG A 547 22.13 20.01 -16.24
C ARG A 547 23.30 21.01 -16.08
N PRO A 548 23.32 21.94 -15.12
CA PRO A 548 24.47 22.86 -14.95
C PRO A 548 25.78 22.14 -14.59
N LEU A 549 25.69 21.06 -13.82
CA LEU A 549 26.85 20.22 -13.47
C LEU A 549 27.40 19.52 -14.72
N ARG A 550 26.52 18.94 -15.55
CA ARG A 550 26.87 18.29 -16.82
C ARG A 550 27.60 19.26 -17.75
N GLU A 551 27.13 20.49 -17.88
CA GLU A 551 27.79 21.50 -18.72
C GLU A 551 29.17 21.91 -18.18
N THR A 552 29.32 21.95 -16.86
CA THR A 552 30.64 22.17 -16.22
C THR A 552 31.60 21.02 -16.55
N LEU A 553 31.16 19.77 -16.40
CA LEU A 553 31.96 18.58 -16.75
C LEU A 553 32.33 18.56 -18.23
N ARG A 554 31.37 18.82 -19.12
CA ARG A 554 31.60 18.85 -20.57
C ARG A 554 32.65 19.87 -20.98
N ARG A 555 32.59 21.08 -20.42
CA ARG A 555 33.58 22.13 -20.72
C ARG A 555 34.99 21.69 -20.34
N VAL A 556 35.18 21.14 -19.15
CA VAL A 556 36.50 20.69 -18.68
C VAL A 556 36.98 19.47 -19.46
N ALA A 557 36.07 18.52 -19.75
CA ALA A 557 36.38 17.37 -20.60
C ALA A 557 36.78 17.80 -22.02
N ALA A 558 36.09 18.79 -22.61
CA ALA A 558 36.39 19.30 -23.94
C ALA A 558 37.80 19.89 -24.04
N GLU A 559 38.24 20.63 -23.02
CA GLU A 559 39.60 21.16 -22.92
C GLU A 559 40.63 20.01 -22.89
N LYS A 560 40.41 18.98 -22.05
CA LYS A 560 41.30 17.80 -21.97
C LYS A 560 41.31 16.98 -23.27
N LEU A 561 40.15 16.87 -23.91
CA LEU A 561 39.96 16.13 -25.14
C LEU A 561 40.29 16.96 -26.39
N GLY A 562 40.67 18.24 -26.28
CA GLY A 562 40.87 19.12 -27.45
C GLY A 562 39.69 19.07 -28.44
N ALA A 563 38.47 19.19 -27.92
CA ALA A 563 37.21 19.13 -28.66
C ALA A 563 36.31 20.32 -28.27
N ARG A 564 35.15 20.47 -28.93
CA ARG A 564 34.14 21.44 -28.50
C ARG A 564 33.22 20.81 -27.44
N PRO A 565 32.74 21.56 -26.42
CA PRO A 565 31.86 21.01 -25.37
C PRO A 565 30.62 20.29 -25.91
N GLU A 566 30.03 20.79 -27.00
CA GLU A 566 28.87 20.18 -27.66
C GLU A 566 29.16 18.80 -28.28
N ASP A 567 30.43 18.53 -28.63
CA ASP A 567 30.87 17.26 -29.20
C ASP A 567 31.22 16.23 -28.11
N VAL A 568 31.23 16.63 -26.83
CA VAL A 568 31.56 15.75 -25.70
C VAL A 568 30.33 14.98 -25.22
N GLN A 569 30.44 13.65 -25.27
CA GLN A 569 29.48 12.73 -24.70
C GLN A 569 29.96 12.24 -23.34
N LEU A 570 29.10 12.34 -22.32
CA LEU A 570 29.34 11.76 -21.01
C LEU A 570 28.49 10.50 -20.87
N ALA A 571 29.11 9.34 -20.67
CA ALA A 571 28.40 8.09 -20.39
C ALA A 571 29.34 7.02 -19.82
N GLY A 572 28.80 6.17 -18.95
CA GLY A 572 29.48 4.99 -18.42
C GLY A 572 30.75 5.28 -17.62
N GLY A 573 30.87 6.46 -17.01
CA GLY A 573 32.06 6.89 -16.25
C GLY A 573 33.14 7.55 -17.11
N PHE A 574 32.85 7.84 -18.39
CA PHE A 574 33.79 8.47 -19.31
C PHE A 574 33.20 9.71 -19.99
N ALA A 575 34.08 10.64 -20.34
CA ALA A 575 33.82 11.68 -21.32
C ALA A 575 34.55 11.33 -22.62
N ALA A 576 33.85 11.39 -23.76
CA ALA A 576 34.38 11.00 -25.05
C ALA A 576 34.09 12.06 -26.13
N ALA A 577 35.06 12.29 -27.02
CA ALA A 577 34.90 13.09 -28.24
C ALA A 577 35.79 12.52 -29.35
N ALA A 578 35.19 12.20 -30.50
CA ALA A 578 35.81 11.39 -31.55
C ALA A 578 36.39 10.07 -30.97
N GLU A 579 37.65 9.73 -31.24
CA GLU A 579 38.31 8.52 -30.70
C GLU A 579 39.04 8.76 -29.37
N ARG A 580 38.91 9.94 -28.76
CA ARG A 580 39.58 10.28 -27.49
C ARG A 580 38.61 10.13 -26.32
N THR A 581 39.12 9.63 -25.21
CA THR A 581 38.35 9.45 -23.96
C THR A 581 39.16 9.91 -22.75
N VAL A 582 38.47 10.41 -21.74
CA VAL A 582 38.99 10.67 -20.39
C VAL A 582 37.98 10.17 -19.37
N THR A 583 38.42 9.78 -18.19
CA THR A 583 37.49 9.34 -17.13
C THR A 583 36.76 10.55 -16.54
N ILE A 584 35.53 10.36 -16.08
CA ILE A 584 34.81 11.40 -15.33
C ILE A 584 35.58 11.77 -14.06
N GLY A 585 36.27 10.81 -13.43
CA GLY A 585 37.16 11.05 -12.29
C GLY A 585 38.24 12.11 -12.58
N GLU A 586 38.94 11.99 -13.70
CA GLU A 586 39.96 12.98 -14.11
C GLU A 586 39.35 14.36 -14.40
N VAL A 587 38.15 14.41 -14.98
CA VAL A 587 37.42 15.66 -15.25
C VAL A 587 37.00 16.32 -13.93
N VAL A 588 36.48 15.54 -12.99
CA VAL A 588 36.04 16.02 -11.67
C VAL A 588 37.23 16.50 -10.84
N ALA A 589 38.34 15.78 -10.84
CA ALA A 589 39.57 16.19 -10.16
C ALA A 589 40.08 17.54 -10.69
N GLU A 590 40.00 17.77 -12.00
CA GLU A 590 40.33 19.05 -12.62
C GLU A 590 39.34 20.17 -12.23
N CYS A 591 38.04 19.87 -12.21
CA CYS A 591 37.03 20.81 -11.72
C CYS A 591 37.31 21.23 -10.27
N ALA A 592 37.66 20.27 -9.40
CA ALA A 592 37.99 20.51 -8.00
C ALA A 592 39.26 21.35 -7.85
N ALA A 593 40.34 21.02 -8.60
CA ALA A 593 41.58 21.79 -8.61
C ALA A 593 41.36 23.25 -9.03
N ARG A 594 40.41 23.48 -9.95
CA ARG A 594 39.99 24.82 -10.42
C ARG A 594 38.93 25.49 -9.55
N ARG A 595 38.46 24.83 -8.48
CA ARG A 595 37.36 25.29 -7.60
C ARG A 595 36.09 25.64 -8.35
N LEU A 596 35.74 24.83 -9.35
CA LEU A 596 34.49 24.98 -10.07
C LEU A 596 33.31 24.48 -9.22
N PRO A 597 32.10 25.06 -9.35
CA PRO A 597 30.93 24.57 -8.65
C PRO A 597 30.59 23.11 -9.03
N LEU A 598 30.55 22.23 -8.04
CA LEU A 598 30.20 20.80 -8.17
C LEU A 598 28.94 20.43 -7.37
N ALA A 599 28.11 21.41 -7.03
CA ALA A 599 26.81 21.20 -6.40
C ALA A 599 25.76 22.14 -6.99
N HIS A 600 24.52 21.67 -7.10
CA HIS A 600 23.41 22.46 -7.62
C HIS A 600 22.06 22.02 -7.03
N VAL A 601 21.12 22.97 -6.93
CA VAL A 601 19.71 22.70 -6.58
C VAL A 601 18.87 22.75 -7.86
N GLY A 602 18.03 21.75 -8.07
CA GLY A 602 17.08 21.68 -9.17
C GLY A 602 15.66 21.81 -8.66
N HIS A 603 14.86 22.62 -9.35
CA HIS A 603 13.47 22.89 -9.03
C HIS A 603 12.58 22.45 -10.19
N HIS A 604 11.54 21.67 -9.91
CA HIS A 604 10.55 21.27 -10.91
C HIS A 604 9.14 21.60 -10.43
N VAL A 605 8.33 22.15 -11.32
CA VAL A 605 6.92 22.44 -11.12
C VAL A 605 6.17 21.80 -12.28
N GLY A 606 5.17 20.97 -11.97
CA GLY A 606 4.27 20.40 -12.97
C GLY A 606 3.46 21.48 -13.68
N PRO A 607 2.75 21.12 -14.76
CA PRO A 607 1.95 22.08 -15.51
C PRO A 607 0.80 22.64 -14.68
N ASP A 608 0.31 23.82 -15.08
CA ASP A 608 -0.84 24.46 -14.44
C ASP A 608 -2.15 23.80 -14.88
N ASN A 609 -2.47 22.67 -14.25
CA ASN A 609 -3.71 21.93 -14.47
C ASN A 609 -4.94 22.79 -14.10
N THR A 610 -6.02 22.65 -14.88
CA THR A 610 -7.25 23.47 -14.77
C THR A 610 -8.45 22.63 -14.38
N TRP A 611 -9.34 23.20 -13.58
CA TRP A 611 -10.58 22.56 -13.14
C TRP A 611 -11.61 23.63 -12.79
N ASP A 612 -12.71 23.67 -13.53
CA ASP A 612 -13.90 24.45 -13.19
C ASP A 612 -14.72 23.67 -12.15
N PRO A 613 -14.85 24.15 -10.90
CA PRO A 613 -15.62 23.46 -9.88
C PRO A 613 -17.11 23.30 -10.19
N ALA A 614 -17.69 24.18 -11.03
CA ALA A 614 -19.11 24.15 -11.36
C ALA A 614 -19.45 23.06 -12.39
N THR A 615 -18.55 22.82 -13.35
CA THR A 615 -18.78 21.90 -14.47
C THR A 615 -17.89 20.65 -14.45
N GLY A 616 -16.81 20.67 -13.68
CA GLY A 616 -15.77 19.65 -13.69
C GLY A 616 -14.97 19.59 -15.00
N GLN A 617 -14.96 20.67 -15.77
CA GLN A 617 -14.23 20.76 -17.03
C GLN A 617 -12.85 21.43 -16.85
N GLY A 618 -11.86 20.99 -17.61
CA GLY A 618 -10.47 21.43 -17.59
C GLY A 618 -9.45 20.31 -17.79
N ASP A 619 -8.19 20.72 -17.83
CA ASP A 619 -7.03 19.83 -17.87
C ASP A 619 -6.80 19.22 -16.48
N ALA A 620 -7.40 18.04 -16.25
CA ALA A 620 -7.39 17.41 -14.93
C ALA A 620 -6.00 16.88 -14.54
N TYR A 621 -5.20 16.40 -15.49
CA TYR A 621 -3.87 15.82 -15.25
C TYR A 621 -2.85 16.22 -16.31
N GLU A 622 -1.58 16.15 -15.94
CA GLU A 622 -0.46 16.36 -16.88
C GLU A 622 -0.38 15.25 -17.94
N VAL A 623 -0.48 13.99 -17.50
CA VAL A 623 -0.39 12.81 -18.35
C VAL A 623 -1.18 11.66 -17.72
N TYR A 624 -1.68 10.75 -18.56
CA TYR A 624 -2.34 9.52 -18.13
C TYR A 624 -1.48 8.29 -18.46
N ALA A 625 -1.42 7.34 -17.55
CA ALA A 625 -0.98 5.97 -17.82
C ALA A 625 -2.18 5.11 -18.22
N TYR A 626 -1.97 4.09 -19.06
CA TYR A 626 -3.03 3.18 -19.55
C TYR A 626 -2.70 1.72 -19.26
N ALA A 627 -3.70 0.90 -18.99
CA ALA A 627 -3.50 -0.52 -18.70
C ALA A 627 -4.66 -1.35 -19.18
N ALA A 628 -4.35 -2.56 -19.63
CA ALA A 628 -5.33 -3.59 -19.93
C ALA A 628 -4.99 -4.85 -19.14
N VAL A 629 -6.02 -5.40 -18.49
CA VAL A 629 -5.90 -6.58 -17.64
C VAL A 629 -6.85 -7.65 -18.16
N VAL A 630 -6.32 -8.84 -18.42
CA VAL A 630 -7.11 -10.04 -18.72
C VAL A 630 -6.94 -11.03 -17.58
N ALA A 631 -8.05 -11.50 -17.01
CA ALA A 631 -8.07 -12.48 -15.93
C ALA A 631 -8.72 -13.77 -16.41
N ASP A 632 -8.07 -14.90 -16.15
CA ASP A 632 -8.63 -16.24 -16.28
C ASP A 632 -8.95 -16.79 -14.89
N VAL A 633 -10.19 -17.19 -14.69
CA VAL A 633 -10.70 -17.71 -13.41
C VAL A 633 -11.36 -19.07 -13.60
N GLU A 634 -11.41 -19.84 -12.52
CA GLU A 634 -12.27 -21.00 -12.36
C GLU A 634 -13.17 -20.79 -11.15
N VAL A 635 -14.47 -21.03 -11.29
CA VAL A 635 -15.45 -20.89 -10.22
C VAL A 635 -16.08 -22.23 -9.92
N ASP A 636 -16.01 -22.69 -8.67
CA ASP A 636 -16.75 -23.85 -8.21
C ASP A 636 -18.16 -23.44 -7.82
N THR A 637 -19.14 -23.76 -8.67
CA THR A 637 -20.54 -23.38 -8.46
C THR A 637 -21.21 -24.08 -7.28
N ALA A 638 -20.60 -25.12 -6.71
CA ALA A 638 -21.11 -25.78 -5.51
C ALA A 638 -20.75 -25.02 -4.21
N THR A 639 -19.59 -24.37 -4.18
CA THR A 639 -19.05 -23.69 -2.99
C THR A 639 -19.01 -22.16 -3.13
N GLY A 640 -19.06 -21.64 -4.36
CA GLY A 640 -18.80 -20.25 -4.68
C GLY A 640 -17.31 -19.89 -4.76
N GLN A 641 -16.40 -20.83 -4.52
CA GLN A 641 -14.95 -20.57 -4.54
C GLN A 641 -14.50 -20.06 -5.91
N ILE A 642 -13.69 -18.99 -5.91
CA ILE A 642 -13.08 -18.41 -7.10
C ILE A 642 -11.57 -18.69 -7.05
N ASP A 643 -11.06 -19.44 -8.02
CA ASP A 643 -9.64 -19.64 -8.23
C ASP A 643 -9.17 -18.73 -9.37
N VAL A 644 -8.45 -17.65 -9.05
CA VAL A 644 -7.78 -16.82 -10.08
C VAL A 644 -6.54 -17.58 -10.54
N ARG A 645 -6.52 -18.00 -11.81
CA ARG A 645 -5.47 -18.88 -12.35
C ARG A 645 -4.35 -18.09 -13.03
N ARG A 646 -4.72 -17.11 -13.85
CA ARG A 646 -3.78 -16.32 -14.65
C ARG A 646 -4.26 -14.88 -14.78
N ILE A 647 -3.31 -13.95 -14.73
CA ILE A 647 -3.54 -12.55 -15.07
C ILE A 647 -2.48 -12.09 -16.08
N VAL A 648 -2.92 -11.54 -17.20
CA VAL A 648 -2.09 -10.78 -18.14
C VAL A 648 -2.30 -9.30 -17.86
N ALA A 649 -1.24 -8.58 -17.53
CA ALA A 649 -1.31 -7.17 -17.13
C ALA A 649 -0.37 -6.33 -17.99
N ALA A 650 -0.93 -5.63 -18.98
CA ALA A 650 -0.20 -4.69 -19.81
C ALA A 650 -0.31 -3.27 -19.26
N HIS A 651 0.82 -2.61 -19.09
CA HIS A 651 0.92 -1.27 -18.51
C HIS A 651 1.75 -0.34 -19.39
N ASP A 652 1.18 0.80 -19.73
CA ASP A 652 1.86 1.92 -20.35
C ASP A 652 2.54 2.76 -19.27
N VAL A 653 3.86 2.69 -19.23
CA VAL A 653 4.70 3.33 -18.21
C VAL A 653 5.47 4.54 -18.74
N GLY A 654 5.19 4.94 -19.99
CA GLY A 654 6.12 5.79 -20.74
C GLY A 654 7.45 5.06 -20.89
N ARG A 655 8.57 5.70 -20.59
CA ARG A 655 9.87 5.01 -20.51
C ARG A 655 10.05 4.23 -19.20
N ALA A 656 10.38 2.95 -19.29
CA ALA A 656 10.81 2.14 -18.16
C ALA A 656 12.23 2.51 -17.72
N ILE A 657 12.36 3.36 -16.69
CA ILE A 657 13.68 3.70 -16.12
C ILE A 657 14.38 2.47 -15.55
N SER A 658 13.64 1.63 -14.84
CA SER A 658 14.10 0.36 -14.27
C SER A 658 13.13 -0.76 -14.64
N PRO A 659 13.39 -1.53 -15.71
CA PRO A 659 12.46 -2.55 -16.19
C PRO A 659 12.11 -3.62 -15.15
N SER A 660 13.09 -4.08 -14.36
CA SER A 660 12.85 -5.04 -13.27
C SER A 660 11.97 -4.44 -12.16
N GLY A 661 12.18 -3.16 -11.81
CA GLY A 661 11.34 -2.44 -10.87
C GLY A 661 9.90 -2.29 -11.38
N VAL A 662 9.73 -2.03 -12.69
CA VAL A 662 8.41 -1.94 -13.32
C VAL A 662 7.65 -3.26 -13.22
N GLU A 663 8.28 -4.37 -13.64
CA GLU A 663 7.70 -5.72 -13.57
C GLU A 663 7.29 -6.06 -12.13
N ALA A 664 8.15 -5.80 -11.15
CA ALA A 664 7.85 -6.07 -9.75
C ALA A 664 6.66 -5.24 -9.23
N GLN A 665 6.52 -3.97 -9.66
CA GLN A 665 5.35 -3.15 -9.30
C GLN A 665 4.05 -3.67 -9.92
N ILE A 666 4.11 -4.19 -11.15
CA ILE A 666 2.98 -4.84 -11.84
C ILE A 666 2.57 -6.09 -11.08
N GLU A 667 3.52 -6.99 -10.77
CA GLU A 667 3.27 -8.23 -10.03
C GLU A 667 2.64 -7.97 -8.65
N GLY A 668 3.23 -7.05 -7.87
CA GLY A 668 2.75 -6.69 -6.55
C GLY A 668 1.36 -6.06 -6.53
N GLY A 669 1.11 -5.09 -7.41
CA GLY A 669 -0.20 -4.44 -7.49
C GLY A 669 -1.27 -5.36 -8.05
N THR A 670 -0.90 -6.28 -8.95
CA THR A 670 -1.81 -7.30 -9.47
C THR A 670 -2.32 -8.19 -8.33
N LEU A 671 -1.43 -8.71 -7.50
CA LEU A 671 -1.83 -9.55 -6.36
C LEU A 671 -2.70 -8.79 -5.35
N GLN A 672 -2.37 -7.52 -5.07
CA GLN A 672 -3.18 -6.66 -4.20
C GLN A 672 -4.59 -6.42 -4.79
N GLY A 673 -4.70 -6.32 -6.12
CA GLY A 673 -5.98 -6.22 -6.82
C GLY A 673 -6.79 -7.52 -6.81
N VAL A 674 -6.12 -8.69 -6.83
CA VAL A 674 -6.79 -9.99 -6.65
C VAL A 674 -7.44 -10.07 -5.28
N GLY A 675 -6.70 -9.71 -4.22
CA GLY A 675 -7.26 -9.71 -2.87
C GLY A 675 -8.49 -8.82 -2.74
N TYR A 676 -8.43 -7.61 -3.28
CA TYR A 676 -9.59 -6.70 -3.34
C TYR A 676 -10.80 -7.28 -4.07
N ALA A 677 -10.55 -8.10 -5.10
CA ALA A 677 -11.60 -8.68 -5.92
C ALA A 677 -12.36 -9.81 -5.20
N VAL A 678 -11.66 -10.67 -4.45
CA VAL A 678 -12.24 -11.96 -4.03
C VAL A 678 -12.20 -12.27 -2.53
N CYS A 679 -11.31 -11.68 -1.72
CA CYS A 679 -11.13 -12.13 -0.32
C CYS A 679 -10.91 -11.05 0.75
N GLU A 680 -10.46 -9.86 0.39
CA GLU A 680 -10.12 -8.82 1.37
C GLU A 680 -11.36 -8.06 1.85
N GLU A 681 -11.79 -8.33 3.08
CA GLU A 681 -12.97 -7.69 3.70
C GLU A 681 -12.70 -7.32 5.15
N ILE A 682 -12.92 -6.05 5.52
CA ILE A 682 -13.03 -5.64 6.92
C ILE A 682 -14.48 -5.73 7.36
N LEU A 683 -14.73 -6.50 8.42
CA LEU A 683 -16.04 -6.67 9.02
C LEU A 683 -16.25 -5.62 10.11
N ALA A 684 -17.10 -4.64 9.83
CA ALA A 684 -17.45 -3.59 10.79
C ALA A 684 -18.96 -3.23 10.78
N PRO A 685 -19.89 -4.20 10.95
CA PRO A 685 -21.32 -3.94 10.82
C PRO A 685 -21.84 -2.90 11.82
N HIS A 686 -21.29 -2.87 13.04
CA HIS A 686 -21.67 -1.95 14.11
C HIS A 686 -20.72 -0.74 14.26
N GLY A 687 -19.92 -0.43 13.25
CA GLY A 687 -18.92 0.66 13.32
C GLY A 687 -17.65 0.30 14.10
N VAL A 688 -17.51 -0.96 14.53
CA VAL A 688 -16.32 -1.51 15.21
C VAL A 688 -15.72 -2.62 14.36
N VAL A 689 -14.41 -2.58 14.11
CA VAL A 689 -13.69 -3.62 13.34
C VAL A 689 -13.64 -4.93 14.14
N MET A 690 -14.13 -6.02 13.53
CA MET A 690 -14.23 -7.34 14.17
C MET A 690 -13.09 -8.30 13.80
N ASN A 691 -12.37 -8.04 12.71
CA ASN A 691 -11.29 -8.89 12.20
C ASN A 691 -9.94 -8.15 12.07
N PRO A 692 -9.33 -7.68 13.18
CA PRO A 692 -8.18 -6.78 13.13
C PRO A 692 -6.81 -7.47 12.91
N ASN A 693 -6.76 -8.74 12.50
CA ASN A 693 -5.51 -9.51 12.36
C ASN A 693 -5.50 -10.36 11.10
N PHE A 694 -4.35 -10.93 10.73
CA PHE A 694 -4.22 -11.72 9.50
C PHE A 694 -4.84 -13.11 9.60
N GLY A 695 -5.21 -13.58 10.79
CA GLY A 695 -6.00 -14.80 10.97
C GLY A 695 -7.47 -14.63 10.56
N THR A 696 -7.97 -13.39 10.50
CA THR A 696 -9.39 -13.08 10.24
C THR A 696 -9.62 -12.04 9.13
N TYR A 697 -8.61 -11.23 8.80
CA TYR A 697 -8.52 -10.42 7.58
C TYR A 697 -7.57 -11.11 6.61
N ILE A 698 -8.13 -11.74 5.57
CA ILE A 698 -7.38 -12.61 4.68
C ILE A 698 -6.82 -11.79 3.51
N ILE A 699 -5.51 -11.89 3.30
CA ILE A 699 -4.82 -11.40 2.08
C ILE A 699 -4.27 -12.59 1.29
N PRO A 700 -4.06 -12.46 -0.03
CA PRO A 700 -3.50 -13.53 -0.84
C PRO A 700 -2.12 -14.01 -0.34
N THR A 701 -2.00 -15.33 -0.16
CA THR A 701 -0.75 -16.03 0.16
C THR A 701 0.00 -16.44 -1.12
N ALA A 702 1.16 -17.09 -0.95
CA ALA A 702 1.89 -17.69 -2.08
C ALA A 702 1.09 -18.79 -2.79
N LEU A 703 0.13 -19.41 -2.10
CA LEU A 703 -0.76 -20.43 -2.64
C LEU A 703 -1.94 -19.80 -3.39
N ASP A 704 -2.32 -18.56 -3.11
CA ASP A 704 -3.43 -17.88 -3.81
C ASP A 704 -2.94 -17.11 -5.04
N ALA A 705 -1.65 -16.76 -5.07
CA ALA A 705 -1.07 -15.94 -6.12
C ALA A 705 -1.22 -16.59 -7.51
N PRO A 706 -1.87 -15.93 -8.48
CA PRO A 706 -2.02 -16.45 -9.83
C PRO A 706 -0.69 -16.40 -10.59
N ARG A 707 -0.64 -17.03 -11.76
CA ARG A 707 0.41 -16.73 -12.74
C ARG A 707 0.19 -15.32 -13.27
N ILE A 708 1.11 -14.41 -12.97
CA ILE A 708 1.07 -13.02 -13.45
C ILE A 708 2.02 -12.87 -14.63
N VAL A 709 1.52 -12.34 -15.75
CA VAL A 709 2.30 -12.04 -16.95
C VAL A 709 2.38 -10.50 -17.08
N PRO A 710 3.44 -9.87 -16.56
CA PRO A 710 3.62 -8.43 -16.69
C PRO A 710 4.07 -8.07 -18.11
N LEU A 711 3.41 -7.10 -18.74
CA LEU A 711 3.79 -6.57 -20.05
C LEU A 711 4.03 -5.06 -19.93
N VAL A 712 5.19 -4.61 -20.41
CA VAL A 712 5.56 -3.20 -20.43
C VAL A 712 5.27 -2.62 -21.81
N VAL A 713 4.54 -1.52 -21.84
CA VAL A 713 4.29 -0.68 -23.01
C VAL A 713 4.94 0.68 -22.79
N GLU A 714 5.62 1.20 -23.81
CA GLU A 714 6.38 2.45 -23.70
C GLU A 714 5.82 3.55 -24.63
N ALA A 715 4.69 4.15 -24.26
CA ALA A 715 4.21 5.36 -24.91
C ALA A 715 4.88 6.58 -24.25
N GLU A 716 6.08 6.95 -24.71
CA GLU A 716 6.92 7.98 -24.05
C GLU A 716 6.19 9.32 -23.81
N TYR A 717 6.44 9.90 -22.64
CA TYR A 717 5.89 11.19 -22.23
C TYR A 717 6.95 12.29 -22.33
N PRO A 718 6.82 13.28 -23.23
CA PRO A 718 7.84 14.32 -23.44
C PRO A 718 8.17 15.18 -22.22
N GLY A 719 7.21 15.37 -21.30
CA GLY A 719 7.43 16.12 -20.05
C GLY A 719 8.12 15.29 -18.95
N GLY A 720 8.28 13.99 -19.15
CA GLY A 720 8.88 13.07 -18.19
C GLY A 720 10.41 12.97 -18.30
N PRO A 721 11.11 12.55 -17.23
CA PRO A 721 12.53 12.26 -17.32
C PRO A 721 12.76 11.10 -18.29
N PHE A 722 13.44 11.38 -19.40
CA PHE A 722 13.72 10.41 -20.47
C PHE A 722 12.47 9.74 -21.06
N GLY A 723 11.31 10.40 -21.04
CA GLY A 723 10.06 9.83 -21.55
C GLY A 723 9.24 9.07 -20.52
N ALA A 724 9.67 8.97 -19.26
CA ALA A 724 8.98 8.21 -18.21
C ALA A 724 7.73 8.93 -17.68
N LYS A 725 6.74 8.16 -17.20
CA LYS A 725 5.61 8.70 -16.43
C LYS A 725 5.33 7.86 -15.18
N GLY A 726 4.46 8.37 -14.32
CA GLY A 726 3.98 7.65 -13.14
C GLY A 726 2.99 6.55 -13.49
N PHE A 727 3.17 5.35 -12.92
CA PHE A 727 2.24 4.24 -13.14
C PHE A 727 2.00 3.34 -11.91
N ALA A 728 2.75 3.52 -10.81
CA ALA A 728 2.85 2.53 -9.73
C ALA A 728 1.50 2.16 -9.08
N GLU A 729 0.46 2.99 -9.16
CA GLU A 729 -0.88 2.65 -8.65
C GLU A 729 -1.74 1.82 -9.59
N GLN A 730 -1.51 1.98 -10.89
CA GLN A 730 -2.29 1.39 -11.94
C GLN A 730 -2.34 -0.15 -11.92
N PRO A 731 -1.25 -0.89 -11.57
CA PRO A 731 -1.28 -2.34 -11.43
C PRO A 731 -2.40 -2.94 -10.61
N LEU A 732 -2.99 -2.20 -9.66
CA LEU A 732 -4.13 -2.66 -8.88
C LEU A 732 -5.47 -2.45 -9.60
N MET A 733 -5.60 -1.35 -10.34
CA MET A 733 -6.89 -0.73 -10.67
C MET A 733 -7.77 -1.55 -11.62
N GLY A 734 -7.16 -2.23 -12.61
CA GLY A 734 -7.87 -3.03 -13.60
C GLY A 734 -8.18 -4.46 -13.16
N VAL A 735 -7.62 -4.92 -12.04
CA VAL A 735 -7.67 -6.34 -11.67
C VAL A 735 -9.05 -6.75 -11.19
N ALA A 736 -9.60 -6.04 -10.22
CA ALA A 736 -10.93 -6.36 -9.69
C ALA A 736 -12.01 -6.39 -10.77
N PRO A 737 -12.17 -5.38 -11.65
CA PRO A 737 -13.14 -5.47 -12.73
C PRO A 737 -12.86 -6.61 -13.71
N ALA A 738 -11.59 -6.89 -14.08
CA ALA A 738 -11.27 -8.00 -14.97
C ALA A 738 -11.66 -9.36 -14.35
N VAL A 739 -11.37 -9.56 -13.07
CA VAL A 739 -11.74 -10.77 -12.32
C VAL A 739 -13.26 -10.91 -12.23
N ILE A 740 -13.99 -9.84 -11.88
CA ILE A 740 -15.46 -9.90 -11.79
C ILE A 740 -16.11 -10.12 -13.16
N ASN A 741 -15.57 -9.55 -14.24
CA ASN A 741 -16.02 -9.85 -15.61
C ASN A 741 -15.81 -11.34 -15.94
N ALA A 742 -14.68 -11.91 -15.54
CA ALA A 742 -14.39 -13.33 -15.73
C ALA A 742 -15.35 -14.22 -14.93
N VAL A 743 -15.61 -13.88 -13.67
CA VAL A 743 -16.58 -14.59 -12.81
C VAL A 743 -17.97 -14.52 -13.42
N ALA A 744 -18.42 -13.33 -13.84
CA ALA A 744 -19.72 -13.13 -14.44
C ALA A 744 -19.90 -13.95 -15.73
N GLN A 745 -18.85 -14.05 -16.56
CA GLN A 745 -18.85 -14.92 -17.73
C GLN A 745 -18.94 -16.41 -17.33
N ALA A 746 -18.17 -16.85 -16.33
CA ALA A 746 -18.14 -18.25 -15.89
C ALA A 746 -19.51 -18.73 -15.37
N ILE A 747 -20.20 -17.91 -14.57
CA ILE A 747 -21.43 -18.33 -13.89
C ILE A 747 -22.72 -17.79 -14.54
N GLY A 748 -22.62 -16.83 -15.46
CA GLY A 748 -23.77 -16.24 -16.16
C GLY A 748 -24.59 -15.24 -15.33
N VAL A 749 -24.11 -14.87 -14.15
CA VAL A 749 -24.69 -13.84 -13.28
C VAL A 749 -23.58 -12.96 -12.71
N ARG A 750 -23.83 -11.65 -12.57
CA ARG A 750 -22.78 -10.67 -12.26
C ARG A 750 -22.74 -10.31 -10.77
N PRO A 751 -21.60 -10.48 -10.09
CA PRO A 751 -21.34 -9.83 -8.82
C PRO A 751 -21.34 -8.31 -8.97
N THR A 752 -22.09 -7.61 -8.11
CA THR A 752 -22.13 -6.14 -8.06
C THR A 752 -21.50 -5.58 -6.78
N GLU A 753 -20.93 -6.44 -5.94
CA GLU A 753 -20.30 -6.08 -4.67
C GLU A 753 -18.89 -6.67 -4.58
N LEU A 754 -17.94 -5.86 -4.09
CA LEU A 754 -16.58 -6.29 -3.78
C LEU A 754 -16.34 -6.36 -2.26
N PRO A 755 -15.61 -7.39 -1.77
CA PRO A 755 -15.09 -8.52 -2.54
C PRO A 755 -16.19 -9.54 -2.90
N ALA A 756 -16.05 -10.22 -4.04
CA ALA A 756 -16.91 -11.33 -4.43
C ALA A 756 -16.51 -12.61 -3.69
N THR A 757 -16.76 -12.65 -2.38
CA THR A 757 -16.44 -13.82 -1.54
C THR A 757 -17.23 -15.05 -1.97
N PRO A 758 -16.76 -16.27 -1.63
CA PRO A 758 -17.50 -17.50 -1.94
C PRO A 758 -18.95 -17.47 -1.46
N GLU A 759 -19.22 -16.91 -0.28
CA GLU A 759 -20.56 -16.77 0.28
C GLU A 759 -21.45 -15.87 -0.58
N ARG A 760 -20.92 -14.73 -1.05
CA ARG A 760 -21.63 -13.79 -1.93
C ARG A 760 -21.90 -14.42 -3.30
N VAL A 761 -20.94 -15.14 -3.87
CA VAL A 761 -21.11 -15.86 -5.16
C VAL A 761 -22.17 -16.95 -5.03
N LEU A 762 -22.14 -17.74 -3.96
CA LEU A 762 -23.11 -18.80 -3.73
C LEU A 762 -24.52 -18.24 -3.50
N ALA A 763 -24.63 -17.13 -2.75
CA ALA A 763 -25.91 -16.42 -2.58
C ALA A 763 -26.47 -15.94 -3.94
N LEU A 764 -25.60 -15.39 -4.80
CA LEU A 764 -25.97 -14.92 -6.13
C LEU A 764 -26.47 -16.07 -7.05
N LEU A 765 -25.77 -17.20 -7.05
CA LEU A 765 -26.18 -18.41 -7.79
C LEU A 765 -27.53 -18.95 -7.31
N ARG A 766 -27.78 -18.95 -6.00
CA ARG A 766 -29.07 -19.37 -5.42
C ARG A 766 -30.20 -18.44 -5.80
N GLN A 767 -29.97 -17.13 -5.78
CA GLN A 767 -30.97 -16.14 -6.22
C GLN A 767 -31.33 -16.32 -7.70
N GLN A 768 -30.33 -16.57 -8.55
CA GLN A 768 -30.55 -16.86 -9.98
C GLN A 768 -31.39 -18.13 -10.17
N ALA A 769 -31.05 -19.20 -9.46
CA ALA A 769 -31.79 -20.46 -9.53
C ALA A 769 -33.26 -20.30 -9.06
N ALA A 770 -33.49 -19.54 -7.98
CA ALA A 770 -34.84 -19.23 -7.51
C ALA A 770 -35.64 -18.44 -8.56
N ALA A 771 -35.05 -17.40 -9.16
CA ALA A 771 -35.71 -16.61 -10.20
C ALA A 771 -36.07 -17.45 -11.45
N MET A 772 -35.21 -18.41 -11.83
CA MET A 772 -35.49 -19.33 -12.95
C MET A 772 -36.64 -20.30 -12.63
N ASN A 773 -36.76 -20.75 -11.38
CA ASN A 773 -37.81 -21.68 -10.96
C ASN A 773 -39.20 -21.01 -10.86
N ASP A 774 -39.25 -19.71 -10.54
CA ASP A 774 -40.50 -18.96 -10.38
C ASP A 774 -41.08 -18.44 -11.72
N GLY A 775 -40.51 -18.82 -12.87
CA GLY A 775 -41.01 -18.43 -14.21
C GLY A 775 -40.89 -16.93 -14.52
N ALA A 776 -40.22 -16.17 -13.67
CA ALA A 776 -39.93 -14.76 -13.88
C ALA A 776 -38.74 -14.62 -14.83
N ALA A 777 -38.93 -14.01 -15.99
CA ALA A 777 -37.82 -13.53 -16.80
C ALA A 777 -36.93 -12.64 -15.91
N ALA A 778 -35.62 -12.88 -15.93
CA ALA A 778 -34.64 -12.20 -15.09
C ALA A 778 -34.88 -10.68 -15.08
N PRO A 779 -35.06 -10.03 -13.91
CA PRO A 779 -35.27 -8.60 -13.89
C PRO A 779 -33.94 -7.89 -14.16
N VAL A 780 -33.85 -7.24 -15.33
CA VAL A 780 -32.96 -6.09 -15.52
C VAL A 780 -33.67 -4.91 -14.87
N GLY A 781 -33.45 -4.72 -13.57
CA GLY A 781 -34.07 -3.65 -12.78
C GLY A 781 -33.44 -3.55 -11.38
N PRO A 782 -33.49 -2.37 -10.74
CA PRO A 782 -32.74 -2.11 -9.52
C PRO A 782 -33.26 -2.99 -8.37
N ALA A 783 -32.34 -3.71 -7.71
CA ALA A 783 -32.67 -4.39 -6.46
C ALA A 783 -33.14 -3.35 -5.44
N ALA A 784 -34.37 -3.50 -4.95
CA ALA A 784 -34.86 -2.79 -3.77
C ALA A 784 -33.90 -3.05 -2.59
N PRO A 785 -33.71 -2.10 -1.67
CA PRO A 785 -32.82 -2.30 -0.53
C PRO A 785 -33.32 -3.50 0.27
N ALA A 786 -32.47 -4.50 0.43
CA ALA A 786 -32.72 -5.57 1.39
C ALA A 786 -32.93 -4.89 2.76
N GLY A 787 -34.16 -4.98 3.27
CA GLY A 787 -34.51 -4.52 4.58
C GLY A 787 -33.59 -5.16 5.62
N VAL A 788 -33.25 -4.36 6.63
CA VAL A 788 -32.56 -4.75 7.85
C VAL A 788 -33.04 -6.13 8.29
N SER A 789 -32.14 -7.13 8.29
CA SER A 789 -32.40 -8.40 8.95
C SER A 789 -32.83 -8.10 10.39
N PRO A 790 -33.90 -8.72 10.90
CA PRO A 790 -34.27 -8.55 12.31
C PRO A 790 -33.08 -8.95 13.19
N PRO A 791 -32.91 -8.32 14.36
CA PRO A 791 -31.84 -8.68 15.27
C PRO A 791 -31.92 -10.19 15.58
N PRO A 792 -30.78 -10.87 15.75
CA PRO A 792 -30.81 -12.22 16.32
C PRO A 792 -31.57 -12.16 17.66
N PRO A 793 -32.33 -13.20 18.04
CA PRO A 793 -33.00 -13.21 19.32
C PRO A 793 -31.97 -12.94 20.42
N ALA A 794 -32.35 -12.05 21.35
CA ALA A 794 -31.52 -11.70 22.49
C ALA A 794 -30.98 -12.98 23.13
N LEU A 795 -29.67 -13.13 23.16
CA LEU A 795 -29.04 -14.03 24.11
C LEU A 795 -29.32 -13.42 25.48
N GLU A 796 -30.40 -13.90 26.11
CA GLU A 796 -30.60 -13.72 27.54
C GLU A 796 -29.30 -14.13 28.23
N THR A 797 -28.68 -13.17 28.90
CA THR A 797 -27.58 -13.38 29.81
C THR A 797 -28.10 -14.19 30.98
N THR A 798 -28.14 -15.51 30.83
CA THR A 798 -28.27 -16.42 31.97
C THR A 798 -27.06 -16.20 32.85
N ALA A 799 -27.31 -15.63 34.02
CA ALA A 799 -26.37 -15.54 35.11
C ALA A 799 -25.60 -16.86 35.27
N LEU A 800 -24.27 -16.75 35.37
CA LEU A 800 -23.40 -17.87 35.75
C LEU A 800 -23.99 -18.54 37.01
N PRO A 801 -24.26 -19.86 37.00
CA PRO A 801 -24.77 -20.53 38.18
C PRO A 801 -23.67 -20.58 39.25
N ALA A 802 -24.01 -20.06 40.43
CA ALA A 802 -23.28 -20.31 41.66
C ALA A 802 -23.42 -21.79 42.03
N GLY A 803 -22.32 -22.53 42.10
CA GLY A 803 -22.31 -23.91 42.56
C GLY A 803 -21.06 -24.68 42.16
N ALA A 804 -19.98 -24.54 42.92
CA ALA A 804 -18.83 -25.44 42.86
C ALA A 804 -19.17 -26.78 43.55
N PRO A 805 -18.72 -27.94 43.04
CA PRO A 805 -18.63 -29.14 43.84
C PRO A 805 -17.43 -29.04 44.78
N ASP A 806 -17.67 -29.41 46.04
CA ASP A 806 -16.66 -29.63 47.07
C ASP A 806 -15.73 -30.79 46.65
N THR A 807 -14.47 -30.45 46.37
CA THR A 807 -13.37 -31.42 46.38
C THR A 807 -12.27 -30.88 47.26
N SER A 808 -12.35 -31.23 48.54
CA SER A 808 -11.25 -31.16 49.50
C SER A 808 -10.05 -31.97 49.00
N GLY A 809 -9.10 -31.27 48.36
CA GLY A 809 -7.80 -31.78 47.98
C GLY A 809 -6.80 -30.63 48.00
N SER A 810 -6.02 -30.54 49.07
CA SER A 810 -5.01 -29.50 49.24
C SER A 810 -3.92 -29.60 48.17
N ILE A 811 -4.00 -28.75 47.14
CA ILE A 811 -2.85 -28.39 46.34
C ILE A 811 -2.48 -26.98 46.80
N GLY A 812 -1.41 -26.87 47.59
CA GLY A 812 -0.90 -25.60 48.08
C GLY A 812 -0.55 -24.65 46.93
N PRO A 813 -0.50 -23.33 47.19
CA PRO A 813 -0.17 -22.37 46.16
C PRO A 813 1.30 -22.57 45.78
N SER A 814 1.58 -23.22 44.65
CA SER A 814 2.88 -23.02 44.00
C SER A 814 2.83 -21.61 43.41
N VAL A 815 3.30 -20.64 44.18
CA VAL A 815 3.74 -19.36 43.64
C VAL A 815 4.81 -19.70 42.59
N ARG A 816 4.43 -19.71 41.31
CA ARG A 816 5.43 -19.68 40.23
C ARG A 816 6.05 -18.30 40.33
N SER A 817 7.34 -18.24 40.67
CA SER A 817 8.05 -16.97 40.70
C SER A 817 8.06 -16.37 39.29
N ASP A 818 7.66 -15.10 39.16
CA ASP A 818 7.90 -14.27 37.97
C ASP A 818 9.37 -13.89 37.81
N GLU A 819 10.27 -14.55 38.55
CA GLU A 819 11.70 -14.27 38.51
C GLU A 819 12.28 -14.68 37.16
N PRO A 820 13.04 -13.78 36.49
CA PRO A 820 13.74 -14.12 35.26
C PRO A 820 14.68 -15.31 35.47
N VAL A 821 14.61 -16.27 34.56
CA VAL A 821 15.48 -17.46 34.56
C VAL A 821 16.67 -17.21 33.63
N GLU A 822 17.84 -17.70 34.01
CA GLU A 822 19.01 -17.70 33.12
C GLU A 822 18.88 -18.87 32.14
N LEU A 823 18.91 -18.55 30.85
CA LEU A 823 18.80 -19.51 29.75
C LEU A 823 20.07 -19.47 28.91
N VAL A 824 20.47 -20.64 28.41
CA VAL A 824 21.56 -20.80 27.45
C VAL A 824 20.97 -21.17 26.09
N LEU A 825 21.30 -20.40 25.07
CA LEU A 825 20.90 -20.61 23.67
C LEU A 825 22.14 -20.64 22.78
N THR A 826 22.19 -21.51 21.78
CA THR A 826 23.21 -21.42 20.72
C THR A 826 22.63 -20.64 19.56
N VAL A 827 23.01 -19.38 19.39
CA VAL A 827 22.47 -18.50 18.36
C VAL A 827 23.54 -18.21 17.31
N ASN A 828 23.28 -18.59 16.06
CA ASN A 828 24.21 -18.47 14.93
C ASN A 828 25.58 -19.12 15.22
N GLY A 829 25.56 -20.29 15.86
CA GLY A 829 26.76 -21.03 16.26
C GLY A 829 27.50 -20.48 17.49
N VAL A 830 26.96 -19.45 18.17
CA VAL A 830 27.57 -18.85 19.37
C VAL A 830 26.67 -19.08 20.59
N GLU A 831 27.22 -19.64 21.66
CA GLU A 831 26.52 -19.79 22.93
C GLU A 831 26.25 -18.39 23.55
N ARG A 832 25.00 -18.14 23.92
CA ARG A 832 24.52 -16.91 24.52
C ARG A 832 23.78 -17.21 25.81
N LYS A 833 24.16 -16.52 26.88
CA LYS A 833 23.43 -16.51 28.14
C LYS A 833 22.49 -15.31 28.18
N ILE A 834 21.20 -15.55 28.41
CA ILE A 834 20.19 -14.50 28.53
C ILE A 834 19.38 -14.68 29.81
N ARG A 835 18.89 -13.58 30.36
CA ARG A 835 17.86 -13.61 31.41
C ARG A 835 16.52 -13.31 30.76
N ALA A 836 15.59 -14.26 30.86
CA ALA A 836 14.26 -14.15 30.27
C ALA A 836 13.18 -14.46 31.31
N SER A 837 12.09 -13.71 31.28
CA SER A 837 10.92 -14.03 32.11
C SER A 837 10.19 -15.26 31.54
N PRO A 838 9.46 -16.04 32.36
CA PRO A 838 8.79 -17.27 31.91
C PRO A 838 7.87 -17.13 30.68
N GLY A 839 7.25 -15.96 30.49
CA GLY A 839 6.37 -15.64 29.35
C GLY A 839 7.05 -14.95 28.16
N GLU A 840 8.36 -14.70 28.20
CA GLU A 840 9.09 -14.00 27.14
C GLU A 840 9.21 -14.89 25.89
N THR A 841 8.89 -14.35 24.72
CA THR A 841 8.99 -15.08 23.45
C THR A 841 10.44 -15.12 22.95
N LEU A 842 10.77 -16.11 22.12
CA LEU A 842 12.06 -16.20 21.44
C LEU A 842 12.30 -14.96 20.57
N LEU A 843 11.26 -14.42 19.92
CA LEU A 843 11.35 -13.18 19.16
C LEU A 843 11.82 -12.01 20.05
N PHE A 844 11.20 -11.84 21.22
CA PHE A 844 11.59 -10.79 22.16
C PHE A 844 13.03 -11.00 22.64
N ALA A 845 13.39 -12.23 23.01
CA ALA A 845 14.75 -12.55 23.43
C ALA A 845 15.81 -12.19 22.36
N LEU A 846 15.56 -12.55 21.10
CA LEU A 846 16.47 -12.24 19.98
C LEU A 846 16.59 -10.73 19.74
N ARG A 847 15.46 -10.00 19.71
CA ARG A 847 15.43 -8.57 19.38
C ARG A 847 15.88 -7.67 20.53
N GLU A 848 15.36 -7.91 21.73
CA GLU A 848 15.52 -7.01 22.88
C GLU A 848 16.70 -7.38 23.77
N ARG A 849 17.02 -8.66 23.93
CA ARG A 849 18.16 -9.12 24.75
C ARG A 849 19.44 -9.22 23.93
N LEU A 850 19.37 -9.82 22.75
CA LEU A 850 20.55 -10.09 21.90
C LEU A 850 20.79 -9.05 20.80
N ARG A 851 19.84 -8.12 20.58
CA ARG A 851 19.93 -7.06 19.56
C ARG A 851 20.07 -7.59 18.11
N LEU A 852 19.59 -8.80 17.87
CA LEU A 852 19.46 -9.42 16.55
C LEU A 852 18.10 -9.05 15.94
N THR A 853 18.05 -7.87 15.32
CA THR A 853 16.80 -7.26 14.84
C THR A 853 16.43 -7.65 13.42
N GLY A 854 17.17 -8.53 12.75
CA GLY A 854 16.85 -9.06 11.42
C GLY A 854 15.58 -9.90 11.42
N THR A 855 15.29 -10.59 12.53
CA THR A 855 14.01 -11.23 12.80
C THR A 855 12.97 -10.15 13.13
N LYS A 856 11.91 -10.02 12.31
CA LYS A 856 10.97 -8.89 12.38
C LYS A 856 9.68 -9.25 13.14
N GLU A 857 9.16 -8.29 13.90
CA GLU A 857 7.82 -8.36 14.50
C GLU A 857 6.80 -7.72 13.54
N GLY A 858 5.97 -8.53 12.87
CA GLY A 858 4.95 -8.04 11.93
C GLY A 858 3.51 -8.14 12.46
N CYS A 859 3.10 -9.32 12.93
CA CYS A 859 1.79 -9.55 13.56
C CYS A 859 1.85 -9.90 15.05
N GLY A 860 2.98 -10.45 15.52
CA GLY A 860 3.13 -10.96 16.89
C GLY A 860 2.29 -12.22 17.20
N LYS A 861 1.62 -12.81 16.21
CA LYS A 861 0.64 -13.89 16.38
C LYS A 861 0.89 -15.14 15.53
N GLY A 862 2.02 -15.20 14.84
CA GLY A 862 2.38 -16.32 13.97
C GLY A 862 1.65 -16.36 12.62
N GLU A 863 0.96 -15.30 12.23
CA GLU A 863 0.15 -15.28 11.00
C GLU A 863 0.95 -14.81 9.77
N CYS A 864 1.96 -13.95 9.96
CA CYS A 864 2.65 -13.29 8.84
C CYS A 864 4.01 -13.90 8.45
N GLY A 865 4.60 -14.75 9.29
CA GLY A 865 5.93 -15.34 9.06
C GLY A 865 7.13 -14.38 9.02
N ALA A 866 6.98 -13.08 9.29
CA ALA A 866 8.11 -12.14 9.30
C ALA A 866 9.16 -12.43 10.41
N CYS A 867 8.74 -13.17 11.45
CA CYS A 867 9.57 -13.58 12.58
C CYS A 867 10.18 -14.98 12.43
N THR A 868 10.12 -15.59 11.24
CA THR A 868 10.63 -16.94 11.04
C THR A 868 12.13 -17.02 11.35
N VAL A 869 12.51 -18.04 12.13
CA VAL A 869 13.89 -18.46 12.41
C VAL A 869 14.01 -19.96 12.21
N LEU A 870 15.23 -20.50 12.14
CA LEU A 870 15.43 -21.95 12.22
C LEU A 870 15.75 -22.33 13.66
N MET A 871 15.00 -23.27 14.22
CA MET A 871 15.26 -23.90 15.51
C MET A 871 15.54 -25.38 15.24
N ASP A 872 16.77 -25.81 15.54
CA ASP A 872 17.27 -27.16 15.25
C ASP A 872 17.04 -27.57 13.78
N GLY A 873 17.32 -26.63 12.87
CA GLY A 873 17.15 -26.80 11.42
C GLY A 873 15.73 -26.59 10.89
N ARG A 874 14.71 -26.51 11.74
CA ARG A 874 13.30 -26.39 11.33
C ARG A 874 12.81 -24.95 11.38
N ALA A 875 12.08 -24.51 10.35
CA ALA A 875 11.46 -23.19 10.34
C ALA A 875 10.36 -23.07 11.40
N VAL A 876 10.47 -22.09 12.29
CA VAL A 876 9.49 -21.79 13.34
C VAL A 876 9.21 -20.29 13.41
N HIS A 877 8.00 -19.91 13.85
CA HIS A 877 7.67 -18.52 14.13
C HIS A 877 8.12 -18.13 15.53
N ALA A 878 9.20 -17.34 15.63
CA ALA A 878 9.80 -16.99 16.92
C ALA A 878 8.85 -16.26 17.89
N CYS A 879 7.78 -15.62 17.38
CA CYS A 879 6.76 -14.99 18.22
C CYS A 879 5.84 -15.99 18.95
N LEU A 880 5.76 -17.24 18.50
CA LEU A 880 4.96 -18.29 19.13
C LEU A 880 5.78 -19.23 20.02
N VAL A 881 7.11 -19.15 19.95
CA VAL A 881 8.02 -19.97 20.75
C VAL A 881 8.40 -19.19 22.02
N LEU A 882 8.26 -19.80 23.20
CA LEU A 882 8.77 -19.21 24.44
C LEU A 882 10.30 -19.33 24.48
N ALA A 883 10.99 -18.31 24.96
CA ALA A 883 12.46 -18.32 25.08
C ALA A 883 12.94 -19.50 25.95
N GLY A 884 12.21 -19.80 27.03
CA GLY A 884 12.50 -20.96 27.90
C GLY A 884 12.35 -22.31 27.18
N ALA A 885 11.42 -22.43 26.22
CA ALA A 885 11.24 -23.64 25.43
C ALA A 885 12.33 -23.82 24.36
N ALA A 886 13.01 -22.74 23.99
CA ALA A 886 14.15 -22.77 23.08
C ALA A 886 15.49 -23.07 23.78
N ALA A 887 15.50 -23.20 25.11
CA ALA A 887 16.71 -23.43 25.89
C ALA A 887 17.43 -24.71 25.41
N GLY A 888 18.73 -24.60 25.11
CA GLY A 888 19.55 -25.70 24.60
C GLY A 888 19.44 -25.96 23.09
N SER A 889 18.51 -25.34 22.37
CA SER A 889 18.39 -25.47 20.91
C SER A 889 19.40 -24.61 20.14
N GLU A 890 19.68 -25.02 18.91
CA GLU A 890 20.42 -24.23 17.92
C GLU A 890 19.46 -23.32 17.14
N ILE A 891 19.65 -22.01 17.28
CA ILE A 891 18.86 -20.98 16.61
C ILE A 891 19.68 -20.34 15.49
N THR A 892 19.21 -20.45 14.25
CA THR A 892 19.75 -19.69 13.12
C THR A 892 18.81 -18.54 12.76
N THR A 893 19.33 -17.32 12.86
CA THR A 893 18.65 -16.10 12.38
C THR A 893 19.20 -15.69 11.01
N ILE A 894 18.60 -14.65 10.40
CA ILE A 894 19.01 -14.18 9.08
C ILE A 894 20.46 -13.67 9.07
N GLU A 895 20.89 -13.09 10.20
CA GLU A 895 22.25 -12.59 10.41
C GLU A 895 23.30 -13.72 10.40
N GLY A 896 22.89 -14.97 10.67
CA GLY A 896 23.78 -16.13 10.69
C GLY A 896 24.08 -16.75 9.32
N LEU A 897 23.40 -16.31 8.26
CA LEU A 897 23.55 -16.92 6.93
C LEU A 897 24.77 -16.41 6.16
N ALA A 898 24.98 -15.09 6.15
CA ALA A 898 26.15 -14.49 5.52
C ALA A 898 27.39 -14.73 6.41
N ARG A 899 28.50 -15.15 5.81
CA ARG A 899 29.76 -15.42 6.53
C ARG A 899 30.91 -14.71 5.85
N ASP A 900 31.77 -14.08 6.63
CA ASP A 900 33.00 -13.40 6.16
C ASP A 900 32.76 -12.43 4.97
N GLY A 901 31.65 -11.71 5.01
CA GLY A 901 31.25 -10.76 3.96
C GLY A 901 30.68 -11.39 2.69
N THR A 902 30.56 -12.73 2.63
CA THR A 902 29.96 -13.46 1.51
C THR A 902 28.51 -13.82 1.81
N LEU A 903 27.61 -13.50 0.88
CA LEU A 903 26.19 -13.85 1.00
C LEU A 903 25.98 -15.36 0.83
N HIS A 904 25.03 -15.90 1.58
CA HIS A 904 24.55 -17.26 1.34
C HIS A 904 23.93 -17.35 -0.08
N PRO A 905 24.04 -18.47 -0.82
CA PRO A 905 23.48 -18.60 -2.18
C PRO A 905 22.01 -18.22 -2.30
N ILE A 906 21.20 -18.49 -1.26
CA ILE A 906 19.79 -18.07 -1.20
C ILE A 906 19.67 -16.54 -1.10
N GLN A 907 20.49 -15.89 -0.26
CA GLN A 907 20.50 -14.42 -0.16
C GLN A 907 20.92 -13.78 -1.49
N GLN A 908 21.96 -14.33 -2.14
CA GLN A 908 22.41 -13.87 -3.45
C GLN A 908 21.33 -14.02 -4.51
N ALA A 909 20.65 -15.17 -4.58
CA ALA A 909 19.56 -15.38 -5.54
C ALA A 909 18.39 -14.40 -5.34
N PHE A 910 18.05 -14.05 -4.10
CA PHE A 910 17.03 -13.04 -3.82
C PHE A 910 17.44 -11.65 -4.32
N VAL A 911 18.73 -11.30 -4.19
CA VAL A 911 19.30 -10.05 -4.72
C VAL A 911 19.25 -10.02 -6.24
N ASP A 912 19.71 -11.08 -6.90
CA ASP A 912 19.85 -11.16 -8.36
C ASP A 912 18.49 -11.15 -9.07
N HIS A 913 17.49 -11.82 -8.49
CA HIS A 913 16.13 -11.88 -9.05
C HIS A 913 15.24 -10.72 -8.63
N GLY A 914 15.73 -9.79 -7.80
CA GLY A 914 14.91 -8.68 -7.29
C GLY A 914 13.73 -9.15 -6.46
N ALA A 915 13.85 -10.28 -5.75
CA ALA A 915 12.82 -10.85 -4.86
C ALA A 915 12.66 -10.05 -3.55
N ILE A 916 12.87 -8.73 -3.63
CA ILE A 916 13.07 -7.81 -2.51
C ILE A 916 12.47 -6.45 -2.92
N GLN A 917 11.28 -6.14 -2.38
CA GLN A 917 10.69 -4.80 -2.48
C GLN A 917 10.92 -4.01 -1.18
N CYS A 918 9.92 -3.85 -0.31
CA CYS A 918 10.10 -3.16 0.97
C CYS A 918 11.08 -3.90 1.89
N GLY A 919 11.18 -5.22 1.75
CA GLY A 919 12.17 -6.06 2.42
C GLY A 919 11.81 -6.51 3.84
N PHE A 920 10.65 -6.13 4.37
CA PHE A 920 10.32 -6.41 5.78
C PHE A 920 10.13 -7.92 6.06
N CYS A 921 9.42 -8.64 5.19
CA CYS A 921 9.24 -10.10 5.28
C CYS A 921 10.41 -10.91 4.72
N THR A 922 11.34 -10.28 4.00
CA THR A 922 12.41 -10.97 3.25
C THR A 922 13.26 -11.86 4.16
N PRO A 923 13.69 -11.44 5.36
CA PRO A 923 14.41 -12.33 6.28
C PRO A 923 13.70 -13.65 6.57
N GLY A 924 12.40 -13.60 6.88
CA GLY A 924 11.60 -14.79 7.16
C GLY A 924 11.44 -15.69 5.92
N LEU A 925 11.24 -15.09 4.74
CA LEU A 925 11.16 -15.82 3.46
C LEU A 925 12.46 -16.55 3.13
N VAL A 926 13.61 -15.90 3.33
CA VAL A 926 14.93 -16.50 3.08
C VAL A 926 15.16 -17.70 4.02
N LEU A 927 14.72 -17.61 5.27
CA LEU A 927 14.86 -18.72 6.23
C LEU A 927 13.90 -19.88 5.93
N SER A 928 12.65 -19.60 5.53
CA SER A 928 11.74 -20.65 5.05
C SER A 928 12.28 -21.33 3.79
N ALA A 929 12.83 -20.56 2.85
CA ALA A 929 13.49 -21.10 1.67
C ALA A 929 14.71 -21.96 2.02
N LYS A 930 15.49 -21.56 3.04
CA LYS A 930 16.62 -22.36 3.53
C LYS A 930 16.15 -23.69 4.11
N ALA A 931 15.14 -23.68 4.99
CA ALA A 931 14.58 -24.91 5.55
C ALA A 931 14.12 -25.86 4.44
N LEU A 932 13.38 -25.36 3.45
CA LEU A 932 12.97 -26.16 2.30
C LEU A 932 14.16 -26.74 1.54
N LEU A 933 15.16 -25.93 1.20
CA LEU A 933 16.27 -26.38 0.35
C LEU A 933 17.27 -27.29 1.07
N ASP A 934 17.30 -27.27 2.40
CA ASP A 934 18.07 -28.22 3.20
C ASP A 934 17.37 -29.59 3.29
N GLU A 935 16.02 -29.61 3.32
CA GLU A 935 15.23 -30.85 3.30
C GLU A 935 15.05 -31.43 1.89
N ASN A 936 14.78 -30.58 0.90
CA ASN A 936 14.58 -30.92 -0.50
C ASN A 936 15.42 -29.99 -1.40
N PRO A 937 16.62 -30.43 -1.84
CA PRO A 937 17.49 -29.64 -2.71
C PRO A 937 16.96 -29.36 -4.12
N ASP A 938 15.87 -30.02 -4.56
CA ASP A 938 15.27 -29.85 -5.90
C ASP A 938 13.73 -29.75 -5.85
N PRO A 939 13.19 -28.70 -5.20
CA PRO A 939 11.75 -28.58 -5.05
C PRO A 939 11.09 -28.08 -6.35
N ASP A 940 9.90 -28.61 -6.63
CA ASP A 940 9.00 -28.09 -7.66
C ASP A 940 8.32 -26.78 -7.20
N GLU A 941 7.54 -26.13 -8.07
CA GLU A 941 6.86 -24.87 -7.70
C GLU A 941 5.94 -25.02 -6.51
N ALA A 942 5.19 -26.12 -6.49
CA ALA A 942 4.20 -26.44 -5.48
C ALA A 942 4.83 -26.46 -4.10
N SER A 943 5.93 -27.21 -3.97
CA SER A 943 6.67 -27.37 -2.72
C SER A 943 7.28 -26.04 -2.27
N ILE A 944 7.77 -25.21 -3.22
CA ILE A 944 8.23 -23.86 -2.90
C ILE A 944 7.10 -23.00 -2.35
N ARG A 945 5.95 -22.93 -3.04
CA ARG A 945 4.80 -22.11 -2.63
C ARG A 945 4.25 -22.54 -1.29
N ARG A 946 4.12 -23.85 -1.05
CA ARG A 946 3.71 -24.40 0.26
C ARG A 946 4.68 -24.02 1.37
N ALA A 947 5.98 -24.13 1.15
CA ALA A 947 6.99 -23.80 2.16
C ALA A 947 6.98 -22.32 2.57
N ILE A 948 6.60 -21.42 1.66
CA ILE A 948 6.53 -19.97 1.93
C ILE A 948 5.10 -19.46 2.16
N ALA A 949 4.09 -20.33 2.19
CA ALA A 949 2.68 -19.92 2.33
C ALA A 949 2.40 -19.18 3.65
N GLY A 950 3.12 -19.57 4.72
CA GLY A 950 3.07 -18.89 6.02
C GLY A 950 3.86 -17.57 6.10
N ASN A 951 4.55 -17.16 5.02
CA ASN A 951 5.25 -15.89 4.94
C ASN A 951 4.47 -14.91 4.06
N LEU A 952 3.66 -14.06 4.69
CA LEU A 952 2.87 -13.07 3.98
C LEU A 952 3.78 -12.02 3.32
N CYS A 953 3.48 -11.66 2.08
CA CYS A 953 4.10 -10.56 1.35
C CYS A 953 3.06 -9.79 0.53
N ARG A 954 2.99 -8.48 0.78
CA ARG A 954 2.04 -7.58 0.10
C ARG A 954 2.56 -7.03 -1.22
N CYS A 955 3.88 -6.93 -1.39
CA CYS A 955 4.47 -6.08 -2.42
C CYS A 955 5.07 -6.85 -3.63
N THR A 956 5.53 -8.09 -3.47
CA THR A 956 6.32 -8.78 -4.53
C THR A 956 5.50 -9.64 -5.48
N GLY A 957 4.25 -9.98 -5.16
CA GLY A 957 3.44 -10.90 -5.98
C GLY A 957 3.91 -12.37 -5.95
N TYR A 958 4.88 -12.73 -5.12
CA TYR A 958 5.52 -14.05 -4.98
C TYR A 958 6.24 -14.63 -6.22
N VAL A 959 6.03 -14.11 -7.43
CA VAL A 959 6.65 -14.60 -8.67
C VAL A 959 8.18 -14.62 -8.56
N ARG A 960 8.81 -13.48 -8.28
CA ARG A 960 10.27 -13.37 -8.15
C ARG A 960 10.85 -14.14 -6.97
N ILE A 961 10.07 -14.32 -5.90
CA ILE A 961 10.49 -15.11 -4.73
C ILE A 961 10.63 -16.57 -5.14
N VAL A 962 9.61 -17.12 -5.81
CA VAL A 962 9.65 -18.50 -6.32
C VAL A 962 10.80 -18.70 -7.30
N GLU A 963 11.03 -17.74 -8.22
CA GLU A 963 12.16 -17.77 -9.15
C GLU A 963 13.52 -17.76 -8.44
N ALA A 964 13.68 -16.91 -7.41
CA ALA A 964 14.91 -16.84 -6.62
C ALA A 964 15.19 -18.16 -5.88
N ILE A 965 14.17 -18.79 -5.29
CA ILE A 965 14.33 -20.08 -4.59
C ILE A 965 14.73 -21.18 -5.59
N ARG A 966 14.11 -21.23 -6.77
CA ARG A 966 14.51 -22.15 -7.85
C ARG A 966 15.94 -21.91 -8.32
N ALA A 967 16.35 -20.65 -8.44
CA ALA A 967 17.72 -20.30 -8.83
C ALA A 967 18.73 -20.74 -7.77
N ALA A 968 18.43 -20.53 -6.49
CA ALA A 968 19.27 -21.01 -5.40
C ALA A 968 19.37 -22.54 -5.36
N ALA A 969 18.28 -23.27 -5.62
CA ALA A 969 18.28 -24.73 -5.72
C ALA A 969 19.24 -25.22 -6.82
N ARG A 970 19.18 -24.61 -8.01
CA ARG A 970 20.10 -24.92 -9.12
C ARG A 970 21.55 -24.61 -8.79
N ALA A 971 21.82 -23.48 -8.14
CA ALA A 971 23.16 -23.05 -7.78
C ALA A 971 23.84 -23.93 -6.71
N ARG A 972 23.07 -24.70 -5.91
CA ARG A 972 23.63 -25.65 -4.93
C ARG A 972 24.02 -27.01 -5.53
N LYS A 973 23.57 -27.30 -6.77
CA LYS A 973 23.84 -28.57 -7.46
C LYS A 973 25.14 -28.56 -8.26
N GLY A 974 25.64 -27.38 -8.62
CA GLY A 974 26.94 -27.16 -9.27
C GLY A 974 27.90 -26.50 -8.31
#